data_AF-A0A059E7E4-F1
#
_entry.id   AF-A0A059E7E4-F1
#
_cell.length_a   1.000
_cell.length_b   1.000
_cell.length_c   1.000
_cell.angle_alpha   90.00
_cell.angle_beta   90.00
_cell.angle_gamma   90.00
#
_symmetry.space_group_name_H-M   'P 1'
#
loop_
_entity.id
_entity.type
_entity.pdbx_description
1 polymer ?
#
loop_
_entity_poly.entity_id
_entity_poly.type
_entity_poly.pdbx_seq_one_letter_code
_entity_poly.pdbx_strand_id
1 'polypeptide(L)'
;MLKSIKGAARAGLVVAAIGALALPAHADTGDTAWILTATALVLFMTLPGLALFYGGLVQAKNLLSIFMQCFAIACLVSLVWLVCGYSIAFGPGATGYLGGFAKSMLANVTGAPLDGQTIPEPLFFMFQMTFAIITPALIVGAFVERVNFAVVLIFSALWLVLCYAPVAHWVWGGGWLAQQGVIDFAGGIVVHTTAGISALVFALMLGRRSHFPKDMRPPHSPGFVMLGAAMLWVGWFGFNAGSALGANDGAAQAMLVTHISAATASLVWMLIEWFSFRKPTLVGIATGMVAGLATITPAAGSVGPVGAIITGILAAGVCYAAVGLIRQRLKIDDSLDVFAVHGVGGILGSLLIPFLAAAGPLAPGLEISTGAQFGVQLLGVAVVAVYSAIVTAAILFVIKLFIPLRVSTEDEENGLDSATHGESAYHFGAPQQTTARRMTDTPPFETSDNLSGLPEIRHGFFGRKGGVSGGLYTSLNAGEGSGDVPGAVATNRERVRTAMSARALLSCYQIHSADVAHVTEPWSVRPEADAMVTKIPGIALCILTADCTPVLFADAEAGVVGAAHAGWKGAIGGVLDTTVAAMIELGAEAGRIRAAIGPTIQQASYEVGPEFRNTFLDASPNSAALFLPGKGDRFQFDLPGYCRQRLDGLGVHSVHDTGLDTCALKDSYFSNRRRNHRNEPDYGRNASVIMLAL
;
A
#
# COMPACT_ATOMS: atom_id res chain seq x y z
N MET A 1 -68.53 52.76 -40.53
CA MET A 1 -67.94 53.21 -39.24
C MET A 1 -68.25 52.13 -38.21
N LEU A 2 -67.43 51.11 -38.00
CA LEU A 2 -66.10 51.14 -37.35
C LEU A 2 -66.10 51.95 -36.05
N LYS A 3 -66.39 51.27 -34.93
CA LYS A 3 -65.73 51.36 -33.61
C LYS A 3 -66.68 50.80 -32.53
N SER A 4 -66.42 49.58 -32.04
CA SER A 4 -66.54 49.18 -30.62
C SER A 4 -66.62 47.64 -30.42
N ILE A 5 -65.73 46.88 -31.06
CA ILE A 5 -65.47 45.47 -30.68
C ILE A 5 -63.95 45.26 -30.60
N LYS A 6 -63.29 46.02 -29.72
CA LYS A 6 -61.87 45.81 -29.37
C LYS A 6 -61.60 45.94 -27.85
N GLY A 7 -62.65 45.93 -27.02
CA GLY A 7 -62.54 46.12 -25.56
C GLY A 7 -62.58 44.84 -24.72
N ALA A 8 -63.32 43.81 -25.12
CA ALA A 8 -63.55 42.63 -24.27
C ALA A 8 -62.55 41.47 -24.48
N ALA A 9 -61.85 41.42 -25.62
CA ALA A 9 -60.85 40.38 -25.90
C ALA A 9 -59.45 40.68 -25.32
N ARG A 10 -59.22 41.87 -24.73
CA ARG A 10 -57.94 42.24 -24.10
C ARG A 10 -57.92 42.07 -22.58
N ALA A 11 -59.07 41.99 -21.91
CA ALA A 11 -59.12 41.74 -20.46
C ALA A 11 -59.04 40.24 -20.13
N GLY A 12 -59.55 39.35 -20.99
CA GLY A 12 -59.43 37.90 -20.83
C GLY A 12 -58.06 37.32 -21.24
N LEU A 13 -57.27 38.05 -22.04
CA LEU A 13 -55.92 37.61 -22.44
C LEU A 13 -54.81 38.08 -21.50
N VAL A 14 -55.07 39.04 -20.61
CA VAL A 14 -54.06 39.54 -19.66
C VAL A 14 -54.14 38.81 -18.31
N VAL A 15 -55.29 38.25 -17.94
CA VAL A 15 -55.39 37.39 -16.74
C VAL A 15 -54.96 35.94 -17.03
N ALA A 16 -55.01 35.49 -18.29
CA ALA A 16 -54.41 34.21 -18.71
C ALA A 16 -52.89 34.28 -18.96
N ALA A 17 -52.29 35.49 -18.90
CA ALA A 17 -50.84 35.70 -19.04
C ALA A 17 -50.13 35.99 -17.70
N ILE A 18 -50.84 35.87 -16.56
CA ILE A 18 -50.26 35.81 -15.20
C ILE A 18 -50.36 34.36 -14.67
N GLY A 19 -50.51 33.38 -15.56
CA GLY A 19 -50.21 31.98 -15.28
C GLY A 19 -48.71 31.76 -15.41
N ALA A 20 -47.98 31.99 -14.31
CA ALA A 20 -46.62 31.52 -14.07
C ALA A 20 -45.66 31.56 -15.27
N LEU A 21 -45.11 32.75 -15.59
CA LEU A 21 -43.67 32.75 -15.92
C LEU A 21 -42.96 32.42 -14.60
N ALA A 22 -42.81 31.13 -14.30
CA ALA A 22 -41.74 30.69 -13.43
C ALA A 22 -40.47 31.21 -14.09
N LEU A 23 -39.88 32.27 -13.51
CA LEU A 23 -38.48 32.59 -13.75
C LEU A 23 -37.74 31.26 -13.63
N PRO A 24 -36.84 30.90 -14.57
CA PRO A 24 -36.05 29.68 -14.41
C PRO A 24 -35.49 29.73 -12.99
N ALA A 25 -35.69 28.65 -12.21
CA ALA A 25 -35.17 28.58 -10.86
C ALA A 25 -33.68 28.95 -10.95
N HIS A 26 -33.35 30.16 -10.53
CA HIS A 26 -31.98 30.62 -10.57
C HIS A 26 -31.31 29.96 -9.39
N ALA A 27 -30.14 29.37 -9.64
CA ALA A 27 -29.35 28.81 -8.57
C ALA A 27 -29.10 29.88 -7.51
N ASP A 28 -29.31 29.55 -6.23
CA ASP A 28 -28.97 30.45 -5.15
C ASP A 28 -27.45 30.54 -5.05
N THR A 29 -26.91 31.76 -5.08
CA THR A 29 -25.47 31.97 -5.14
C THR A 29 -24.78 31.60 -3.82
N GLY A 30 -25.46 31.74 -2.69
CA GLY A 30 -24.98 31.34 -1.38
C GLY A 30 -24.93 29.82 -1.23
N ASP A 31 -26.02 29.14 -1.58
CA ASP A 31 -26.09 27.68 -1.57
C ASP A 31 -25.07 27.08 -2.55
N THR A 32 -24.97 27.65 -3.75
CA THR A 32 -23.99 27.25 -4.76
C THR A 32 -22.55 27.42 -4.25
N ALA A 33 -22.23 28.57 -3.63
CA ALA A 33 -20.90 28.82 -3.08
C ALA A 33 -20.56 27.85 -1.93
N TRP A 34 -21.55 27.57 -1.07
CA TRP A 34 -21.38 26.60 0.01
C TRP A 34 -21.12 25.21 -0.53
N ILE A 35 -21.90 24.70 -1.49
CA ILE A 35 -21.73 23.34 -2.01
C ILE A 35 -20.48 23.19 -2.88
N LEU A 36 -20.03 24.24 -3.59
CA LEU A 36 -18.70 24.25 -4.21
C LEU A 36 -17.59 24.05 -3.17
N THR A 37 -17.68 24.79 -2.07
CA THR A 37 -16.71 24.70 -0.96
C THR A 37 -16.77 23.34 -0.27
N ALA A 38 -17.97 22.86 0.04
CA ALA A 38 -18.20 21.56 0.67
C ALA A 38 -17.66 20.42 -0.20
N THR A 39 -17.88 20.47 -1.52
CA THR A 39 -17.32 19.50 -2.48
C THR A 39 -15.79 19.47 -2.40
N ALA A 40 -15.13 20.64 -2.39
CA ALA A 40 -13.67 20.70 -2.26
C ALA A 40 -13.18 20.13 -0.91
N LEU A 41 -13.90 20.41 0.18
CA LEU A 41 -13.60 19.90 1.52
C LEU A 41 -13.75 18.37 1.62
N VAL A 42 -14.77 17.78 0.99
CA VAL A 42 -14.94 16.31 0.98
C VAL A 42 -13.88 15.64 0.11
N LEU A 43 -13.53 16.23 -1.04
CA LEU A 43 -12.41 15.70 -1.83
C LEU A 43 -11.08 15.79 -1.07
N PHE A 44 -10.87 16.88 -0.31
CA PHE A 44 -9.72 17.07 0.57
C PHE A 44 -9.62 16.00 1.67
N MET A 45 -10.75 15.42 2.10
CA MET A 45 -10.75 14.26 2.99
C MET A 45 -10.09 13.04 2.34
N THR A 46 -10.22 12.84 1.03
CA THR A 46 -9.56 11.70 0.34
C THR A 46 -8.12 12.05 -0.06
N LEU A 47 -7.93 13.21 -0.69
CA LEU A 47 -6.69 13.70 -1.29
C LEU A 47 -6.28 15.05 -0.66
N PRO A 48 -5.78 15.11 0.58
CA PRO A 48 -4.81 14.15 1.11
C PRO A 48 -5.20 13.49 2.44
N GLY A 49 -6.35 13.81 3.04
CA GLY A 49 -6.63 13.46 4.44
C GLY A 49 -6.49 11.97 4.77
N LEU A 50 -7.24 11.13 4.07
CA LEU A 50 -7.28 9.68 4.26
C LEU A 50 -5.97 9.03 3.84
N ALA A 51 -5.39 9.48 2.72
CA ALA A 51 -4.10 9.02 2.23
C ALA A 51 -3.01 9.21 3.29
N LEU A 52 -2.93 10.39 3.92
CA LEU A 52 -1.97 10.67 5.00
C LEU A 52 -2.32 9.92 6.29
N PHE A 53 -3.60 9.83 6.64
CA PHE A 53 -4.05 9.14 7.85
C PHE A 53 -3.67 7.66 7.81
N TYR A 54 -4.05 6.96 6.74
CA TYR A 54 -3.71 5.55 6.54
C TYR A 54 -2.23 5.35 6.24
N GLY A 55 -1.63 6.24 5.44
CA GLY A 55 -0.20 6.23 5.15
C GLY A 55 0.61 6.22 6.44
N GLY A 56 0.32 7.14 7.37
CA GLY A 56 0.96 7.23 8.68
C GLY A 56 0.88 5.96 9.53
N LEU A 57 -0.17 5.15 9.36
CA LEU A 57 -0.45 3.93 10.11
C LEU A 57 0.22 2.67 9.53
N VAL A 58 0.60 2.67 8.25
CA VAL A 58 1.33 1.55 7.64
C VAL A 58 2.84 1.67 7.86
N GLN A 59 3.59 0.63 7.48
CA GLN A 59 5.05 0.68 7.43
C GLN A 59 5.54 1.62 6.32
N ALA A 60 6.72 2.22 6.52
CA ALA A 60 7.30 3.22 5.61
C ALA A 60 7.47 2.72 4.16
N LYS A 61 7.68 1.42 3.98
CA LYS A 61 7.82 0.73 2.68
C LYS A 61 6.50 0.52 1.91
N ASN A 62 5.38 0.96 2.50
CA ASN A 62 4.03 0.82 1.96
C ASN A 62 3.31 2.18 1.85
N LEU A 63 4.00 3.29 2.15
CA LEU A 63 3.40 4.62 2.21
C LEU A 63 2.92 5.07 0.82
N LEU A 64 3.76 4.93 -0.22
CA LEU A 64 3.38 5.31 -1.58
C LEU A 64 2.23 4.46 -2.08
N SER A 65 2.18 3.18 -1.74
CA SER A 65 1.08 2.30 -2.14
C SER A 65 -0.26 2.81 -1.61
N ILE A 66 -0.31 3.33 -0.37
CA ILE A 66 -1.54 3.97 0.15
C ILE A 66 -1.89 5.23 -0.62
N PHE A 67 -0.91 6.08 -0.92
CA PHE A 67 -1.15 7.30 -1.71
C PHE A 67 -1.65 6.96 -3.11
N MET A 68 -1.01 5.99 -3.78
CA MET A 68 -1.37 5.52 -5.11
C MET A 68 -2.78 4.92 -5.11
N GLN A 69 -3.14 4.10 -4.11
CA GLN A 69 -4.48 3.54 -4.00
C GLN A 69 -5.55 4.63 -3.82
N CYS A 70 -5.35 5.59 -2.90
CA CYS A 70 -6.31 6.68 -2.70
C CYS A 70 -6.46 7.56 -3.96
N PHE A 71 -5.33 7.89 -4.61
CA PHE A 71 -5.33 8.71 -5.83
C PHE A 71 -5.98 7.99 -7.01
N ALA A 72 -5.62 6.73 -7.25
CA ALA A 72 -6.17 5.95 -8.34
C ALA A 72 -7.66 5.65 -8.14
N ILE A 73 -8.11 5.38 -6.91
CA ILE A 73 -9.54 5.24 -6.58
C ILE A 73 -10.27 6.55 -6.90
N ALA A 74 -9.74 7.71 -6.49
CA ALA A 74 -10.37 8.99 -6.79
C ALA A 74 -10.55 9.21 -8.29
N CYS A 75 -9.51 8.95 -9.09
CA CYS A 75 -9.59 9.05 -10.56
C CYS A 75 -10.59 8.05 -11.16
N LEU A 76 -10.46 6.77 -10.80
CA LEU A 76 -11.27 5.68 -11.34
C LEU A 76 -12.75 5.87 -11.00
N VAL A 77 -13.06 6.10 -9.73
CA VAL A 77 -14.43 6.27 -9.26
C VAL A 77 -15.07 7.50 -9.88
N SER A 78 -14.34 8.61 -10.06
CA SER A 78 -14.87 9.79 -10.77
C SER A 78 -15.34 9.45 -12.19
N LEU A 79 -14.57 8.64 -12.92
CA LEU A 79 -14.94 8.22 -14.28
C LEU A 79 -16.10 7.23 -14.28
N VAL A 80 -16.10 6.23 -13.39
CA VAL A 80 -17.22 5.26 -13.31
C VAL A 80 -18.51 5.96 -12.85
N TRP A 81 -18.41 6.95 -11.96
CA TRP A 81 -19.52 7.79 -11.52
C TRP A 81 -20.15 8.56 -12.67
N LEU A 82 -19.32 9.19 -13.52
CA LEU A 82 -19.77 9.84 -14.76
C LEU A 82 -20.43 8.85 -15.73
N VAL A 83 -19.79 7.69 -15.97
CA VAL A 83 -20.28 6.71 -16.95
C VAL A 83 -21.65 6.17 -16.56
N CYS A 84 -21.85 5.78 -15.29
CA CYS A 84 -23.13 5.22 -14.86
C CYS A 84 -23.44 5.34 -13.36
N GLY A 85 -22.44 5.48 -12.48
CA GLY A 85 -22.67 5.46 -11.03
C GLY A 85 -23.68 6.50 -10.55
N TYR A 86 -23.57 7.74 -11.04
CA TYR A 86 -24.52 8.80 -10.70
C TYR A 86 -25.95 8.46 -11.14
N SER A 87 -26.11 7.92 -12.35
CA SER A 87 -27.43 7.55 -12.87
C SER A 87 -28.06 6.42 -12.07
N ILE A 88 -27.26 5.44 -11.64
CA ILE A 88 -27.75 4.32 -10.82
C ILE A 88 -28.20 4.83 -9.45
N ALA A 89 -27.51 5.81 -8.87
CA ALA A 89 -27.85 6.38 -7.57
C ALA A 89 -29.03 7.38 -7.64
N PHE A 90 -29.00 8.33 -8.59
CA PHE A 90 -29.87 9.52 -8.62
C PHE A 90 -30.66 9.69 -9.93
N GLY A 91 -30.75 8.63 -10.74
CA GLY A 91 -31.61 8.57 -11.90
C GLY A 91 -33.08 8.30 -11.54
N PRO A 92 -34.01 8.46 -12.50
CA PRO A 92 -35.46 8.43 -12.27
C PRO A 92 -36.07 7.03 -12.06
N GLY A 93 -35.25 5.96 -12.05
CA GLY A 93 -35.55 4.58 -11.64
C GLY A 93 -37.01 4.12 -11.50
N ALA A 94 -37.43 3.11 -12.26
CA ALA A 94 -38.83 2.65 -12.25
C ALA A 94 -39.27 1.84 -11.01
N THR A 95 -38.34 1.27 -10.24
CA THR A 95 -38.66 0.24 -9.22
C THR A 95 -38.22 0.59 -7.79
N GLY A 96 -37.68 1.79 -7.54
CA GLY A 96 -37.17 2.20 -6.21
C GLY A 96 -35.93 1.45 -5.72
N TYR A 97 -35.42 0.48 -6.50
CA TYR A 97 -34.21 -0.29 -6.20
C TYR A 97 -32.98 0.21 -6.97
N LEU A 98 -33.16 0.83 -8.13
CA LEU A 98 -32.09 1.39 -8.97
C LEU A 98 -32.61 2.63 -9.70
N GLY A 99 -31.78 3.67 -9.81
CA GLY A 99 -32.05 4.89 -10.57
C GLY A 99 -32.01 4.73 -12.09
N GLY A 100 -31.52 3.59 -12.60
CA GLY A 100 -31.40 3.29 -14.03
C GLY A 100 -30.23 4.00 -14.72
N PHE A 101 -30.27 4.10 -16.04
CA PHE A 101 -29.16 4.63 -16.88
C PHE A 101 -29.51 5.92 -17.63
N ALA A 102 -30.65 6.55 -17.32
CA ALA A 102 -31.12 7.74 -18.04
C ALA A 102 -30.20 8.97 -17.88
N LYS A 103 -29.39 9.01 -16.83
CA LYS A 103 -28.42 10.09 -16.55
C LYS A 103 -26.96 9.67 -16.79
N SER A 104 -26.72 8.53 -17.44
CA SER A 104 -25.37 8.08 -17.79
C SER A 104 -24.65 9.11 -18.65
N MET A 105 -23.36 9.34 -18.39
CA MET A 105 -22.58 10.39 -19.05
C MET A 105 -23.17 11.79 -18.87
N LEU A 106 -23.91 12.03 -17.78
CA LEU A 106 -24.71 13.24 -17.55
C LEU A 106 -25.76 13.51 -18.65
N ALA A 107 -26.23 12.47 -19.34
CA ALA A 107 -27.34 12.61 -20.27
C ALA A 107 -28.57 13.17 -19.54
N ASN A 108 -29.29 14.07 -20.21
CA ASN A 108 -30.49 14.73 -19.65
C ASN A 108 -30.26 15.58 -18.39
N VAL A 109 -29.00 15.80 -17.98
CA VAL A 109 -28.64 16.76 -16.93
C VAL A 109 -28.43 18.13 -17.58
N THR A 110 -29.01 19.17 -16.99
CA THR A 110 -28.87 20.56 -17.47
C THR A 110 -28.14 21.41 -16.44
N GLY A 111 -27.82 22.66 -16.76
CA GLY A 111 -27.29 23.62 -15.78
C GLY A 111 -28.33 24.16 -14.79
N ALA A 112 -29.58 23.72 -14.87
CA ALA A 112 -30.64 24.16 -13.97
C ALA A 112 -30.49 23.54 -12.57
N PRO A 113 -31.11 24.14 -11.54
CA PRO A 113 -31.21 23.51 -10.24
C PRO A 113 -31.89 22.14 -10.29
N LEU A 114 -31.43 21.24 -9.43
CA LEU A 114 -32.10 19.96 -9.20
C LEU A 114 -33.51 20.19 -8.65
N ASP A 115 -34.47 19.35 -9.03
CA ASP A 115 -35.86 19.46 -8.54
C ASP A 115 -35.92 19.51 -7.01
N GLY A 116 -36.62 20.52 -6.48
CA GLY A 116 -36.75 20.75 -5.04
C GLY A 116 -35.49 21.33 -4.37
N GLN A 117 -34.46 21.70 -5.14
CA GLN A 117 -33.22 22.28 -4.64
C GLN A 117 -32.91 23.62 -5.32
N THR A 118 -31.98 24.36 -4.72
CA THR A 118 -31.50 25.67 -5.20
C THR A 118 -30.11 25.59 -5.83
N ILE A 119 -29.51 24.40 -5.91
CA ILE A 119 -28.17 24.16 -6.47
C ILE A 119 -28.26 23.48 -7.84
N PRO A 120 -27.38 23.83 -8.80
CA PRO A 120 -27.32 23.17 -10.11
C PRO A 120 -27.09 21.66 -9.97
N GLU A 121 -27.78 20.85 -10.79
CA GLU A 121 -27.59 19.40 -10.77
C GLU A 121 -26.13 18.96 -11.05
N PRO A 122 -25.34 19.61 -11.95
CA PRO A 122 -23.92 19.30 -12.10
C PRO A 122 -23.11 19.51 -10.82
N LEU A 123 -23.49 20.47 -9.97
CA LEU A 123 -22.85 20.69 -8.68
C LEU A 123 -23.25 19.60 -7.68
N PHE A 124 -24.51 19.18 -7.66
CA PHE A 124 -24.95 18.03 -6.86
C PHE A 124 -24.24 16.74 -7.29
N PHE A 125 -24.06 16.52 -8.60
CA PHE A 125 -23.26 15.42 -9.16
C PHE A 125 -21.84 15.43 -8.61
N MET A 126 -21.17 16.59 -8.64
CA MET A 126 -19.80 16.73 -8.12
C MET A 126 -19.74 16.51 -6.61
N PHE A 127 -20.69 17.06 -5.84
CA PHE A 127 -20.75 16.86 -4.41
C PHE A 127 -20.88 15.37 -4.07
N GLN A 128 -21.86 14.67 -4.65
CA GLN A 128 -22.08 13.24 -4.42
C GLN A 128 -20.94 12.36 -4.94
N MET A 129 -20.24 12.78 -6.02
CA MET A 129 -19.05 12.08 -6.50
C MET A 129 -17.98 11.97 -5.40
N THR A 130 -17.82 13.00 -4.57
CA THR A 130 -16.81 12.96 -3.51
C THR A 130 -17.11 11.93 -2.41
N PHE A 131 -18.39 11.67 -2.12
CA PHE A 131 -18.83 10.57 -1.25
C PHE A 131 -18.62 9.22 -1.93
N ALA A 132 -18.92 9.13 -3.23
CA ALA A 132 -18.65 7.95 -4.03
C ALA A 132 -17.17 7.59 -4.05
N ILE A 133 -16.27 8.59 -4.13
CA ILE A 133 -14.80 8.43 -4.10
C ILE A 133 -14.32 7.92 -2.74
N ILE A 134 -14.70 8.59 -1.65
CA ILE A 134 -14.12 8.30 -0.34
C ILE A 134 -14.57 6.93 0.18
N THR A 135 -15.77 6.47 -0.17
CA THR A 135 -16.34 5.23 0.38
C THR A 135 -15.48 3.97 0.09
N PRO A 136 -15.13 3.62 -1.16
CA PRO A 136 -14.19 2.53 -1.42
C PRO A 136 -12.76 2.86 -0.95
N ALA A 137 -12.37 4.13 -0.88
CA ALA A 137 -11.08 4.52 -0.33
C ALA A 137 -10.96 4.22 1.17
N LEU A 138 -12.05 4.28 1.95
CA LEU A 138 -12.08 3.84 3.36
C LEU A 138 -11.74 2.35 3.48
N ILE A 139 -12.20 1.51 2.54
CA ILE A 139 -11.97 0.06 2.55
C ILE A 139 -10.48 -0.28 2.46
N VAL A 140 -9.66 0.61 1.85
CA VAL A 140 -8.20 0.44 1.73
C VAL A 140 -7.55 0.09 3.06
N GLY A 141 -7.98 0.73 4.16
CA GLY A 141 -7.44 0.49 5.49
C GLY A 141 -7.53 -0.97 5.95
N ALA A 142 -8.46 -1.77 5.42
CA ALA A 142 -8.66 -3.15 5.85
C ALA A 142 -7.61 -4.12 5.26
N PHE A 143 -7.07 -3.80 4.08
CA PHE A 143 -6.26 -4.71 3.28
C PHE A 143 -4.83 -4.21 3.01
N VAL A 144 -4.42 -3.11 3.63
CA VAL A 144 -3.09 -2.50 3.48
C VAL A 144 -1.95 -3.52 3.56
N GLU A 145 -0.85 -3.18 2.87
CA GLU A 145 0.43 -3.90 2.86
C GLU A 145 0.46 -5.28 2.20
N ARG A 146 -0.69 -5.84 1.79
CA ARG A 146 -0.74 -7.19 1.19
C ARG A 146 -1.69 -7.37 0.02
N VAL A 147 -2.51 -6.38 -0.31
CA VAL A 147 -3.46 -6.48 -1.43
C VAL A 147 -2.74 -6.34 -2.77
N ASN A 148 -3.20 -7.06 -3.78
CA ASN A 148 -2.80 -6.80 -5.15
C ASN A 148 -3.46 -5.49 -5.66
N PHE A 149 -2.68 -4.58 -6.25
CA PHE A 149 -3.18 -3.27 -6.69
C PHE A 149 -4.26 -3.36 -7.78
N ALA A 150 -4.17 -4.31 -8.71
CA ALA A 150 -5.20 -4.50 -9.73
C ALA A 150 -6.55 -4.88 -9.11
N VAL A 151 -6.53 -5.66 -8.03
CA VAL A 151 -7.73 -6.02 -7.27
C VAL A 151 -8.36 -4.78 -6.66
N VAL A 152 -7.57 -3.83 -6.14
CA VAL A 152 -8.10 -2.56 -5.58
C VAL A 152 -8.91 -1.79 -6.63
N LEU A 153 -8.38 -1.66 -7.85
CA LEU A 153 -9.06 -0.93 -8.92
C LEU A 153 -10.33 -1.66 -9.39
N ILE A 154 -10.23 -2.95 -9.72
CA ILE A 154 -11.35 -3.75 -10.23
C ILE A 154 -12.45 -3.84 -9.17
N PHE A 155 -12.08 -4.11 -7.91
CA PHE A 155 -13.01 -4.14 -6.81
C PHE A 155 -13.71 -2.79 -6.65
N SER A 156 -12.97 -1.67 -6.62
CA SER A 156 -13.56 -0.35 -6.41
C SER A 156 -14.56 0.03 -7.52
N ALA A 157 -14.24 -0.26 -8.78
CA ALA A 157 -15.15 0.00 -9.90
C ALA A 157 -16.42 -0.85 -9.83
N LEU A 158 -16.29 -2.16 -9.61
CA LEU A 158 -17.43 -3.07 -9.52
C LEU A 158 -18.28 -2.79 -8.27
N TRP A 159 -17.62 -2.55 -7.13
CA TRP A 159 -18.28 -2.31 -5.85
C TRP A 159 -19.03 -0.97 -5.86
N LEU A 160 -18.50 0.05 -6.54
CA LEU A 160 -19.22 1.31 -6.74
C LEU A 160 -20.56 1.09 -7.46
N VAL A 161 -20.55 0.32 -8.54
CA VAL A 161 -21.74 0.09 -9.40
C VAL A 161 -22.74 -0.88 -8.75
N LEU A 162 -22.23 -1.94 -8.10
CA LEU A 162 -23.06 -3.04 -7.60
C LEU A 162 -23.45 -2.90 -6.13
N CYS A 163 -22.68 -2.16 -5.33
CA CYS A 163 -22.94 -1.98 -3.90
C CYS A 163 -23.31 -0.53 -3.57
N TYR A 164 -22.37 0.41 -3.79
CA TYR A 164 -22.55 1.79 -3.36
C TYR A 164 -23.72 2.48 -4.04
N ALA A 165 -23.76 2.53 -5.37
CA ALA A 165 -24.79 3.27 -6.10
C ALA A 165 -26.21 2.74 -5.86
N PRO A 166 -26.47 1.41 -5.78
CA PRO A 166 -27.77 0.89 -5.37
C PRO A 166 -28.15 1.30 -3.94
N VAL A 167 -27.23 1.20 -2.98
CA VAL A 167 -27.51 1.61 -1.58
C VAL A 167 -27.77 3.12 -1.49
N ALA A 168 -27.00 3.93 -2.20
CA ALA A 168 -27.23 5.37 -2.31
C ALA A 168 -28.61 5.67 -2.93
N HIS A 169 -29.05 4.89 -3.92
CA HIS A 169 -30.41 5.02 -4.45
C HIS A 169 -31.47 4.69 -3.39
N TRP A 170 -31.29 3.60 -2.64
CA TRP A 170 -32.26 3.18 -1.63
C TRP A 170 -32.47 4.25 -0.56
N VAL A 171 -31.39 4.93 -0.15
CA VAL A 171 -31.38 5.84 1.00
C VAL A 171 -31.51 7.31 0.61
N TRP A 172 -30.89 7.75 -0.49
CA TRP A 172 -30.84 9.16 -0.91
C TRP A 172 -31.49 9.43 -2.26
N GLY A 173 -31.51 8.45 -3.17
CA GLY A 173 -32.05 8.60 -4.52
C GLY A 173 -33.57 8.48 -4.64
N GLY A 174 -34.32 8.58 -3.53
CA GLY A 174 -35.77 8.40 -3.51
C GLY A 174 -36.23 6.93 -3.53
N GLY A 175 -35.30 5.99 -3.30
CA GLY A 175 -35.59 4.56 -3.27
C GLY A 175 -36.39 4.11 -2.05
N TRP A 176 -36.56 2.80 -1.94
CA TRP A 176 -37.52 2.22 -0.99
C TRP A 176 -37.20 2.47 0.49
N LEU A 177 -35.92 2.54 0.90
CA LEU A 177 -35.57 2.85 2.31
C LEU A 177 -35.88 4.32 2.64
N ALA A 178 -35.63 5.23 1.71
CA ALA A 178 -36.01 6.64 1.85
C ALA A 178 -37.53 6.77 2.02
N GLN A 179 -38.31 6.01 1.24
CA GLN A 179 -39.78 6.00 1.34
C GLN A 179 -40.29 5.41 2.66
N GLN A 180 -39.52 4.53 3.32
CA GLN A 180 -39.82 4.03 4.67
C GLN A 180 -39.45 5.04 5.78
N GLY A 181 -38.80 6.16 5.43
CA GLY A 181 -38.39 7.20 6.38
C GLY A 181 -37.06 6.90 7.08
N VAL A 182 -36.14 6.17 6.45
CA VAL A 182 -34.79 6.00 6.99
C VAL A 182 -34.10 7.37 7.06
N ILE A 183 -33.47 7.66 8.19
CA ILE A 183 -32.69 8.88 8.39
C ILE A 183 -31.21 8.51 8.24
N ASP A 184 -30.58 9.04 7.21
CA ASP A 184 -29.14 8.98 7.03
C ASP A 184 -28.63 10.30 6.43
N PHE A 185 -28.38 11.28 7.30
CA PHE A 185 -28.15 12.65 6.89
C PHE A 185 -26.96 12.83 5.97
N ALA A 186 -25.83 12.19 6.27
CA ALA A 186 -24.59 12.32 5.49
C ALA A 186 -23.89 10.98 5.18
N GLY A 187 -24.42 9.82 5.60
CA GLY A 187 -23.90 8.52 5.12
C GLY A 187 -23.38 7.59 6.21
N GLY A 188 -23.98 7.55 7.39
CA GLY A 188 -23.73 6.47 8.34
C GLY A 188 -24.09 5.10 7.79
N ILE A 189 -25.15 4.99 6.99
CA ILE A 189 -25.54 3.76 6.30
C ILE A 189 -24.81 3.69 4.95
N VAL A 190 -24.99 4.71 4.10
CA VAL A 190 -24.52 4.68 2.69
C VAL A 190 -23.00 4.64 2.56
N VAL A 191 -22.26 5.31 3.46
CA VAL A 191 -20.79 5.37 3.41
C VAL A 191 -20.16 4.46 4.46
N HIS A 192 -20.47 4.66 5.74
CA HIS A 192 -19.72 4.01 6.81
C HIS A 192 -20.12 2.54 7.03
N THR A 193 -21.41 2.22 7.03
CA THR A 193 -21.88 0.84 7.18
C THR A 193 -21.49 0.00 5.96
N THR A 194 -21.71 0.50 4.74
CA THR A 194 -21.30 -0.20 3.50
C THR A 194 -19.80 -0.44 3.47
N ALA A 195 -18.97 0.60 3.68
CA ALA A 195 -17.52 0.48 3.63
C ALA A 195 -17.00 -0.43 4.76
N GLY A 196 -17.50 -0.26 5.99
CA GLY A 196 -17.05 -1.04 7.13
C GLY A 196 -17.37 -2.53 7.00
N ILE A 197 -18.58 -2.88 6.57
CA ILE A 197 -18.94 -4.30 6.36
C ILE A 197 -18.14 -4.89 5.19
N SER A 198 -17.96 -4.12 4.13
CA SER A 198 -17.16 -4.56 2.97
C SER A 198 -15.69 -4.75 3.37
N ALA A 199 -15.12 -3.86 4.17
CA ALA A 199 -13.80 -3.99 4.77
C ALA A 199 -13.64 -5.27 5.59
N LEU A 200 -14.62 -5.60 6.44
CA LEU A 200 -14.61 -6.82 7.23
C LEU A 200 -14.58 -8.07 6.33
N VAL A 201 -15.47 -8.14 5.34
CA VAL A 201 -15.54 -9.28 4.40
C VAL A 201 -14.26 -9.38 3.57
N PHE A 202 -13.73 -8.26 3.08
CA PHE A 202 -12.48 -8.21 2.34
C PHE A 202 -11.33 -8.74 3.20
N ALA A 203 -11.14 -8.23 4.41
CA ALA A 203 -10.09 -8.68 5.32
C ALA A 203 -10.18 -10.19 5.61
N LEU A 204 -11.38 -10.73 5.76
CA LEU A 204 -11.61 -12.17 5.96
C LEU A 204 -11.21 -13.00 4.73
N MET A 205 -11.56 -12.56 3.52
CA MET A 205 -11.27 -13.28 2.28
C MET A 205 -9.81 -13.15 1.83
N LEU A 206 -9.15 -12.02 2.15
CA LEU A 206 -7.75 -11.76 1.85
C LEU A 206 -6.81 -12.47 2.83
N GLY A 207 -7.24 -12.60 4.09
CA GLY A 207 -6.44 -13.18 5.16
C GLY A 207 -5.51 -12.19 5.86
N ARG A 208 -4.85 -12.68 6.91
CA ARG A 208 -4.02 -11.91 7.84
C ARG A 208 -2.61 -11.68 7.29
N ARG A 209 -1.99 -10.54 7.62
CA ARG A 209 -0.54 -10.31 7.41
C ARG A 209 0.29 -11.33 8.18
N SER A 210 1.48 -11.65 7.65
CA SER A 210 2.38 -12.65 8.24
C SER A 210 2.75 -12.36 9.71
N HIS A 211 2.82 -11.09 10.09
CA HIS A 211 3.21 -10.62 11.42
C HIS A 211 2.04 -10.50 12.42
N PHE A 212 0.80 -10.77 11.99
CA PHE A 212 -0.40 -10.58 12.80
C PHE A 212 -0.77 -11.85 13.61
N PRO A 213 -1.18 -11.76 14.90
CA PRO A 213 -1.27 -10.56 15.73
C PRO A 213 -0.03 -10.32 16.61
N LYS A 214 0.97 -11.21 16.56
CA LYS A 214 2.03 -11.31 17.58
C LYS A 214 3.18 -10.31 17.39
N ASP A 215 3.48 -9.92 16.16
CA ASP A 215 4.63 -9.07 15.80
C ASP A 215 4.17 -7.79 15.05
N MET A 216 3.10 -7.17 15.55
CA MET A 216 2.58 -5.94 14.98
C MET A 216 3.55 -4.77 15.20
N ARG A 217 4.04 -4.21 14.10
CA ARG A 217 4.95 -3.06 14.10
C ARG A 217 4.16 -1.77 14.35
N PRO A 218 4.74 -0.77 15.03
CA PRO A 218 4.08 0.51 15.25
C PRO A 218 3.92 1.29 13.92
N PRO A 219 2.97 2.25 13.87
CA PRO A 219 2.82 3.22 12.79
C PRO A 219 4.15 3.88 12.42
N HIS A 220 4.45 4.03 11.12
CA HIS A 220 5.73 4.61 10.70
C HIS A 220 5.83 6.12 11.01
N SER A 221 4.72 6.86 10.96
CA SER A 221 4.70 8.30 11.18
C SER A 221 3.41 8.77 11.86
N PRO A 222 3.39 8.84 13.21
CA PRO A 222 2.28 9.46 13.94
C PRO A 222 2.02 10.93 13.54
N GLY A 223 3.03 11.63 13.01
CA GLY A 223 2.87 12.97 12.46
C GLY A 223 1.98 13.00 11.22
N PHE A 224 2.14 12.04 10.30
CA PHE A 224 1.25 11.89 9.15
C PHE A 224 -0.16 11.47 9.55
N VAL A 225 -0.28 10.60 10.57
CA VAL A 225 -1.60 10.28 11.16
C VAL A 225 -2.30 11.55 11.62
N MET A 226 -1.61 12.42 12.36
CA MET A 226 -2.20 13.66 12.84
C MET A 226 -2.55 14.64 11.72
N LEU A 227 -1.67 14.81 10.71
CA LEU A 227 -1.98 15.67 9.57
C LEU A 227 -3.20 15.17 8.81
N GLY A 228 -3.26 13.87 8.50
CA GLY A 228 -4.41 13.26 7.86
C GLY A 228 -5.68 13.40 8.69
N ALA A 229 -5.60 13.13 10.00
CA ALA A 229 -6.73 13.29 10.92
C ALA A 229 -7.27 14.72 10.96
N ALA A 230 -6.39 15.73 11.03
CA ALA A 230 -6.80 17.13 11.01
C ALA A 230 -7.51 17.50 9.69
N MET A 231 -7.00 17.01 8.57
CA MET A 231 -7.62 17.20 7.26
C MET A 231 -8.97 16.51 7.15
N LEU A 232 -9.10 15.29 7.70
CA LEU A 232 -10.37 14.58 7.79
C LEU A 232 -11.38 15.35 8.64
N TRP A 233 -10.99 15.91 9.79
CA TRP A 233 -11.88 16.71 10.64
C TRP A 233 -12.40 17.95 9.90
N VAL A 234 -11.49 18.75 9.33
CA VAL A 234 -11.86 19.97 8.60
C VAL A 234 -12.72 19.63 7.38
N GLY A 235 -12.34 18.60 6.63
CA GLY A 235 -13.09 18.13 5.48
C GLY A 235 -14.49 17.61 5.85
N TRP A 236 -14.65 17.04 7.06
CA TRP A 236 -15.94 16.56 7.55
C TRP A 236 -16.98 17.68 7.73
N PHE A 237 -16.56 18.93 7.82
CA PHE A 237 -17.49 20.05 7.73
C PHE A 237 -18.16 20.12 6.36
N GLY A 238 -17.41 19.93 5.27
CA GLY A 238 -18.00 19.78 3.95
C GLY A 238 -18.88 18.54 3.84
N PHE A 239 -18.48 17.45 4.49
CA PHE A 239 -19.22 16.17 4.47
C PHE A 239 -20.59 16.29 5.15
N ASN A 240 -20.62 16.69 6.42
CA ASN A 240 -21.87 16.76 7.18
C ASN A 240 -22.63 18.05 6.84
N ALA A 241 -22.03 19.23 6.99
CA ALA A 241 -22.78 20.47 6.77
C ALA A 241 -23.09 20.73 5.28
N GLY A 242 -22.32 20.16 4.35
CA GLY A 242 -22.67 20.16 2.92
C GLY A 242 -23.90 19.28 2.61
N SER A 243 -24.16 18.26 3.43
CA SER A 243 -25.33 17.39 3.24
C SER A 243 -26.68 18.07 3.56
N ALA A 244 -26.65 19.29 4.10
CA ALA A 244 -27.82 20.17 4.16
C ALA A 244 -28.18 20.82 2.80
N LEU A 245 -27.34 20.64 1.78
CA LEU A 245 -27.53 21.08 0.38
C LEU A 245 -27.73 22.59 0.18
N GLY A 246 -27.42 23.41 1.20
CA GLY A 246 -27.51 24.86 1.15
C GLY A 246 -26.86 25.54 2.36
N ALA A 247 -26.67 26.85 2.26
CA ALA A 247 -26.16 27.73 3.30
C ALA A 247 -27.30 28.13 4.26
N ASN A 248 -27.71 27.19 5.12
CA ASN A 248 -28.91 27.30 5.95
C ASN A 248 -28.67 26.85 7.40
N ASP A 249 -29.72 26.96 8.24
CA ASP A 249 -29.68 26.56 9.65
C ASP A 249 -29.30 25.08 9.83
N GLY A 250 -29.71 24.21 8.89
CA GLY A 250 -29.35 22.79 8.88
C GLY A 250 -27.84 22.58 8.71
N ALA A 251 -27.20 23.33 7.82
CA ALA A 251 -25.74 23.30 7.66
C ALA A 251 -25.02 23.79 8.94
N ALA A 252 -25.51 24.87 9.55
CA ALA A 252 -24.95 25.40 10.80
C ALA A 252 -25.06 24.38 11.95
N GLN A 253 -26.22 23.74 12.10
CA GLN A 253 -26.45 22.70 13.09
C GLN A 253 -25.55 21.48 12.85
N ALA A 254 -25.50 20.98 11.62
CA ALA A 254 -24.68 19.82 11.26
C ALA A 254 -23.20 20.08 11.54
N MET A 255 -22.69 21.28 11.24
CA MET A 255 -21.31 21.66 11.55
C MET A 255 -21.05 21.65 13.06
N LEU A 256 -21.96 22.22 13.85
CA LEU A 256 -21.87 22.28 15.31
C LEU A 256 -21.77 20.88 15.93
N VAL A 257 -22.73 20.00 15.62
CA VAL A 257 -22.74 18.66 16.24
C VAL A 257 -21.60 17.78 15.75
N THR A 258 -21.15 17.97 14.51
CA THR A 258 -19.95 17.30 13.97
C THR A 258 -18.73 17.62 14.81
N HIS A 259 -18.50 18.91 15.07
CA HIS A 259 -17.36 19.35 15.88
C HIS A 259 -17.43 18.81 17.32
N ILE A 260 -18.60 18.91 17.96
CA ILE A 260 -18.79 18.48 19.34
C ILE A 260 -18.61 16.97 19.51
N SER A 261 -19.16 16.15 18.60
CA SER A 261 -18.97 14.70 18.64
C SER A 261 -17.49 14.30 18.47
N ALA A 262 -16.81 14.89 17.48
CA ALA A 262 -15.39 14.64 17.24
C ALA A 262 -14.51 15.00 18.44
N ALA A 263 -14.73 16.19 19.04
CA ALA A 263 -13.98 16.64 20.21
C ALA A 263 -14.23 15.73 21.42
N THR A 264 -15.49 15.34 21.64
CA THR A 264 -15.86 14.47 22.76
C THR A 264 -15.24 13.09 22.61
N ALA A 265 -15.38 12.46 21.43
CA ALA A 265 -14.82 11.13 21.18
C ALA A 265 -13.29 11.11 21.26
N SER A 266 -12.63 12.17 20.77
CA SER A 266 -11.18 12.35 20.91
C SER A 266 -10.74 12.30 22.37
N LEU A 267 -11.38 13.12 23.22
CA LEU A 267 -11.05 13.17 24.64
C LEU A 267 -11.37 11.86 25.36
N VAL A 268 -12.51 11.25 25.07
CA VAL A 268 -12.92 9.98 25.69
C VAL A 268 -11.95 8.86 25.30
N TRP A 269 -11.57 8.73 24.03
CA TRP A 269 -10.61 7.73 23.59
C TRP A 269 -9.24 7.94 24.22
N MET A 270 -8.76 9.19 24.26
CA MET A 270 -7.52 9.55 24.93
C MET A 270 -7.56 9.16 26.41
N LEU A 271 -8.67 9.40 27.12
CA LEU A 271 -8.84 9.00 28.51
C LEU A 271 -8.84 7.47 28.67
N ILE A 272 -9.55 6.74 27.80
CA ILE A 272 -9.56 5.27 27.81
C ILE A 272 -8.13 4.72 27.69
N GLU A 273 -7.34 5.22 26.74
CA GLU A 273 -5.95 4.79 26.57
C GLU A 273 -5.05 5.24 27.72
N TRP A 274 -5.26 6.44 28.25
CA TRP A 274 -4.49 6.93 29.39
C TRP A 274 -4.71 6.04 30.62
N PHE A 275 -5.95 5.66 30.92
CA PHE A 275 -6.22 4.75 32.03
C PHE A 275 -5.74 3.32 31.77
N SER A 276 -5.84 2.83 30.53
CA SER A 276 -5.46 1.46 30.16
C SER A 276 -3.95 1.26 30.04
N PHE A 277 -3.23 2.25 29.49
CA PHE A 277 -1.81 2.15 29.12
C PHE A 277 -0.91 3.19 29.82
N ARG A 278 -1.46 3.99 30.74
CA ARG A 278 -0.76 5.05 31.50
C ARG A 278 -0.17 6.19 30.65
N LYS A 279 -0.49 6.25 29.36
CA LYS A 279 -0.02 7.29 28.43
C LYS A 279 -1.12 7.68 27.44
N PRO A 280 -1.40 8.97 27.21
CA PRO A 280 -2.23 9.41 26.10
C PRO A 280 -1.43 9.32 24.78
N THR A 281 -1.98 8.68 23.75
CA THR A 281 -1.29 8.54 22.46
C THR A 281 -1.93 9.41 21.36
N LEU A 282 -1.09 9.91 20.44
CA LEU A 282 -1.54 10.74 19.31
C LEU A 282 -2.41 9.93 18.32
N VAL A 283 -2.07 8.67 18.12
CA VAL A 283 -2.84 7.77 17.24
C VAL A 283 -4.20 7.46 17.86
N GLY A 284 -4.24 7.23 19.18
CA GLY A 284 -5.48 6.98 19.90
C GLY A 284 -6.46 8.15 19.85
N ILE A 285 -6.00 9.36 20.20
CA ILE A 285 -6.86 10.56 20.14
C ILE A 285 -7.36 10.83 18.71
N ALA A 286 -6.53 10.62 17.69
CA ALA A 286 -6.92 10.74 16.29
C ALA A 286 -7.91 9.63 15.85
N THR A 287 -7.78 8.42 16.37
CA THR A 287 -8.74 7.33 16.12
C THR A 287 -10.09 7.63 16.78
N GLY A 288 -10.07 8.14 18.01
CA GLY A 288 -11.27 8.62 18.70
C GLY A 288 -11.99 9.72 17.95
N MET A 289 -11.25 10.67 17.38
CA MET A 289 -11.80 11.70 16.50
C MET A 289 -12.57 11.07 15.32
N VAL A 290 -11.96 10.14 14.57
CA VAL A 290 -12.62 9.47 13.44
C VAL A 290 -13.85 8.69 13.88
N ALA A 291 -13.79 8.00 15.03
CA ALA A 291 -14.94 7.29 15.58
C ALA A 291 -16.12 8.23 15.87
N GLY A 292 -15.87 9.38 16.50
CA GLY A 292 -16.89 10.40 16.76
C GLY A 292 -17.50 10.98 15.49
N LEU A 293 -16.67 11.25 14.49
CA LEU A 293 -17.08 11.76 13.18
C LEU A 293 -17.93 10.75 12.40
N ALA A 294 -17.48 9.49 12.29
CA ALA A 294 -18.24 8.44 11.62
C ALA A 294 -19.60 8.17 12.29
N THR A 295 -19.63 8.20 13.63
CA THR A 295 -20.85 7.92 14.39
C THR A 295 -21.86 9.07 14.36
N ILE A 296 -21.44 10.34 14.29
CA ILE A 296 -22.38 11.47 14.20
C ILE A 296 -22.92 11.69 12.78
N THR A 297 -22.21 11.20 11.76
CA THR A 297 -22.55 11.38 10.33
C THR A 297 -24.01 11.11 9.96
N PRO A 298 -24.65 9.97 10.31
CA PRO A 298 -26.05 9.75 9.96
C PRO A 298 -27.01 10.68 10.72
N ALA A 299 -26.56 11.24 11.86
CA ALA A 299 -27.38 11.97 12.81
C ALA A 299 -27.16 13.50 12.77
N ALA A 300 -26.22 14.00 11.97
CA ALA A 300 -25.75 15.38 12.11
C ALA A 300 -26.83 16.45 11.86
N GLY A 301 -27.84 16.16 11.03
CA GLY A 301 -29.02 17.03 10.84
C GLY A 301 -30.21 16.68 11.74
N SER A 302 -30.07 15.73 12.66
CA SER A 302 -31.18 15.15 13.41
C SER A 302 -30.99 15.15 14.92
N VAL A 303 -29.87 15.66 15.44
CA VAL A 303 -29.61 15.76 16.89
C VAL A 303 -29.09 17.14 17.27
N GLY A 304 -29.28 17.52 18.54
CA GLY A 304 -28.70 18.72 19.14
C GLY A 304 -27.31 18.47 19.76
N PRO A 305 -26.65 19.50 20.33
CA PRO A 305 -25.33 19.39 20.94
C PRO A 305 -25.23 18.37 22.09
N VAL A 306 -26.29 18.20 22.88
CA VAL A 306 -26.31 17.18 23.95
C VAL A 306 -26.29 15.78 23.35
N GLY A 307 -27.08 15.54 22.31
CA GLY A 307 -27.02 14.31 21.53
C GLY A 307 -25.62 14.07 20.96
N ALA A 308 -24.95 15.10 20.44
CA ALA A 308 -23.59 15.00 19.92
C ALA A 308 -22.55 14.59 20.97
N ILE A 309 -22.64 15.11 22.20
CA ILE A 309 -21.77 14.68 23.32
C ILE A 309 -22.00 13.20 23.63
N ILE A 310 -23.26 12.78 23.77
CA ILE A 310 -23.61 11.38 24.05
C ILE A 310 -23.09 10.47 22.94
N THR A 311 -23.30 10.85 21.67
CA THR A 311 -22.77 10.15 20.51
C THR A 311 -21.25 10.04 20.57
N GLY A 312 -20.52 11.12 20.89
CA GLY A 312 -19.05 11.08 20.98
C GLY A 312 -18.54 10.16 22.10
N ILE A 313 -19.20 10.14 23.26
CA ILE A 313 -18.87 9.22 24.37
C ILE A 313 -19.07 7.76 23.94
N LEU A 314 -20.24 7.45 23.36
CA LEU A 314 -20.57 6.11 22.92
C LEU A 314 -19.70 5.65 21.74
N ALA A 315 -19.42 6.55 20.80
CA ALA A 315 -18.55 6.29 19.66
C ALA A 315 -17.18 5.81 20.13
N ALA A 316 -16.53 6.57 21.02
CA ALA A 316 -15.21 6.20 21.52
C ALA A 316 -15.25 4.89 22.32
N GLY A 317 -16.21 4.71 23.24
CA GLY A 317 -16.30 3.50 24.06
C GLY A 317 -16.60 2.24 23.24
N VAL A 318 -17.59 2.29 22.36
CA VAL A 318 -18.04 1.13 21.57
C VAL A 318 -17.03 0.78 20.48
N CYS A 319 -16.51 1.77 19.74
CA CYS A 319 -15.52 1.49 18.70
C CYS A 319 -14.19 1.00 19.30
N TYR A 320 -13.75 1.54 20.45
CA TYR A 320 -12.58 1.03 21.16
C TYR A 320 -12.76 -0.45 21.57
N ALA A 321 -13.94 -0.78 22.13
CA ALA A 321 -14.26 -2.17 22.47
C ALA A 321 -14.32 -3.06 21.22
N ALA A 322 -14.83 -2.56 20.11
CA ALA A 322 -14.86 -3.27 18.83
C ALA A 322 -13.44 -3.54 18.30
N VAL A 323 -12.52 -2.58 18.35
CA VAL A 323 -11.11 -2.78 17.98
C VAL A 323 -10.51 -3.94 18.79
N GLY A 324 -10.71 -3.93 20.11
CA GLY A 324 -10.27 -5.02 20.99
C GLY A 324 -10.88 -6.38 20.62
N LEU A 325 -12.19 -6.42 20.36
CA LEU A 325 -12.90 -7.64 19.97
C LEU A 325 -12.39 -8.21 18.64
N ILE A 326 -12.38 -7.38 17.59
CA ILE A 326 -12.02 -7.79 16.23
C ILE A 326 -10.56 -8.21 16.17
N ARG A 327 -9.65 -7.38 16.68
CA ARG A 327 -8.22 -7.60 16.54
C ARG A 327 -7.66 -8.61 17.53
N GLN A 328 -8.04 -8.53 18.81
CA GLN A 328 -7.40 -9.34 19.86
C GLN A 328 -8.11 -10.66 20.08
N ARG A 329 -9.46 -10.70 20.01
CA ARG A 329 -10.23 -11.92 20.27
C ARG A 329 -10.56 -12.70 19.01
N LEU A 330 -11.21 -12.06 18.03
CA LEU A 330 -11.54 -12.71 16.75
C LEU A 330 -10.33 -12.85 15.83
N LYS A 331 -9.25 -12.10 16.12
CA LYS A 331 -8.00 -12.10 15.36
C LYS A 331 -8.26 -11.82 13.88
N ILE A 332 -9.13 -10.89 13.56
CA ILE A 332 -9.33 -10.46 12.17
C ILE A 332 -8.37 -9.31 11.91
N ASP A 333 -7.59 -9.38 10.83
CA ASP A 333 -6.65 -8.34 10.44
C ASP A 333 -7.36 -7.29 9.57
N ASP A 334 -8.37 -6.65 10.15
CA ASP A 334 -8.90 -5.37 9.68
C ASP A 334 -7.85 -4.30 10.00
N SER A 335 -6.91 -4.11 9.07
CA SER A 335 -5.56 -3.69 9.41
C SER A 335 -5.43 -2.32 10.05
N LEU A 336 -6.29 -1.38 9.66
CA LEU A 336 -6.40 -0.03 10.21
C LEU A 336 -7.77 0.21 10.87
N ASP A 337 -8.42 -0.87 11.34
CA ASP A 337 -9.66 -0.84 12.12
C ASP A 337 -10.86 -0.18 11.39
N VAL A 338 -10.97 -0.40 10.07
CA VAL A 338 -12.02 0.22 9.23
C VAL A 338 -13.42 -0.23 9.65
N PHE A 339 -13.62 -1.53 9.85
CA PHE A 339 -14.90 -2.05 10.33
C PHE A 339 -15.16 -1.60 11.76
N ALA A 340 -14.16 -1.68 12.64
CA ALA A 340 -14.34 -1.35 14.06
C ALA A 340 -14.62 0.13 14.32
N VAL A 341 -14.14 1.04 13.47
CA VAL A 341 -14.36 2.48 13.60
C VAL A 341 -15.49 2.96 12.68
N HIS A 342 -15.44 2.69 11.38
CA HIS A 342 -16.46 3.16 10.44
C HIS A 342 -17.69 2.26 10.43
N GLY A 343 -17.52 0.94 10.31
CA GLY A 343 -18.65 0.01 10.27
C GLY A 343 -19.49 0.07 11.55
N VAL A 344 -18.85 -0.16 12.69
CA VAL A 344 -19.51 -0.10 14.01
C VAL A 344 -19.98 1.31 14.32
N GLY A 345 -19.19 2.34 14.03
CA GLY A 345 -19.58 3.74 14.26
C GLY A 345 -20.80 4.16 13.44
N GLY A 346 -20.83 3.87 12.15
CA GLY A 346 -21.97 4.17 11.26
C GLY A 346 -23.25 3.44 11.67
N ILE A 347 -23.14 2.16 12.03
CA ILE A 347 -24.25 1.37 12.59
C ILE A 347 -24.76 1.99 13.89
N LEU A 348 -23.86 2.25 14.83
CA LEU A 348 -24.19 2.82 16.13
C LEU A 348 -24.89 4.18 15.98
N GLY A 349 -24.31 5.08 15.17
CA GLY A 349 -24.87 6.40 14.89
C GLY A 349 -26.30 6.32 14.36
N SER A 350 -26.51 5.46 13.36
CA SER A 350 -27.82 5.29 12.72
C SER A 350 -28.87 4.78 13.70
N LEU A 351 -28.49 3.87 14.61
CA LEU A 351 -29.37 3.29 15.62
C LEU A 351 -29.60 4.22 16.83
N LEU A 352 -28.73 5.20 17.07
CA LEU A 352 -28.87 6.16 18.18
C LEU A 352 -29.82 7.33 17.85
N ILE A 353 -30.01 7.66 16.57
CA ILE A 353 -30.89 8.77 16.12
C ILE A 353 -32.24 8.79 16.84
N PRO A 354 -33.02 7.69 16.90
CA PRO A 354 -34.36 7.69 17.49
C PRO A 354 -34.39 8.11 18.96
N PHE A 355 -33.29 7.91 19.68
CA PHE A 355 -33.18 8.19 21.11
C PHE A 355 -32.58 9.56 21.40
N LEU A 356 -31.81 10.10 20.47
CA LEU A 356 -31.07 11.36 20.64
C LEU A 356 -31.68 12.54 19.89
N ALA A 357 -32.62 12.31 18.99
CA ALA A 357 -33.23 13.36 18.17
C ALA A 357 -34.05 14.39 18.96
N ALA A 358 -34.42 14.10 20.21
CA ALA A 358 -35.06 15.02 21.15
C ALA A 358 -34.18 15.38 22.36
N ALA A 359 -32.88 15.04 22.33
CA ALA A 359 -31.98 15.22 23.46
C ALA A 359 -31.45 16.65 23.56
N GLY A 360 -32.08 17.45 24.41
CA GLY A 360 -31.62 18.78 24.81
C GLY A 360 -31.93 19.90 23.80
N PRO A 361 -31.35 21.10 24.00
CA PRO A 361 -31.59 22.24 23.13
C PRO A 361 -31.17 21.98 21.68
N LEU A 362 -31.86 22.64 20.74
CA LEU A 362 -31.61 22.54 19.29
C LEU A 362 -31.81 21.14 18.69
N ALA A 363 -32.34 20.17 19.45
CA ALA A 363 -32.70 18.87 18.92
C ALA A 363 -34.00 18.99 18.08
N PRO A 364 -34.02 18.59 16.78
CA PRO A 364 -35.17 18.81 15.90
C PRO A 364 -36.43 18.01 16.25
N GLY A 365 -36.28 16.92 17.01
CA GLY A 365 -37.34 15.95 17.26
C GLY A 365 -37.46 14.89 16.16
N LEU A 366 -38.46 14.02 16.29
CA LEU A 366 -38.81 13.00 15.29
C LEU A 366 -40.23 13.23 14.78
N GLU A 367 -40.46 12.89 13.51
CA GLU A 367 -41.80 12.92 12.92
C GLU A 367 -42.66 11.73 13.35
N ILE A 368 -42.03 10.59 13.63
CA ILE A 368 -42.68 9.37 14.11
C ILE A 368 -42.17 8.97 15.49
N SER A 369 -42.86 8.05 16.17
CA SER A 369 -42.44 7.58 17.49
C SER A 369 -41.01 7.00 17.49
N THR A 370 -40.28 7.17 18.59
CA THR A 370 -38.92 6.60 18.77
C THR A 370 -38.85 5.11 18.43
N GLY A 371 -39.83 4.30 18.84
CA GLY A 371 -39.86 2.87 18.53
C GLY A 371 -40.03 2.58 17.04
N ALA A 372 -40.90 3.34 16.35
CA ALA A 372 -41.09 3.21 14.92
C ALA A 372 -39.83 3.64 14.15
N GLN A 373 -39.24 4.79 14.50
CA GLN A 373 -38.00 5.24 13.86
C GLN A 373 -36.86 4.24 14.09
N PHE A 374 -36.72 3.69 15.31
CA PHE A 374 -35.74 2.65 15.59
C PHE A 374 -35.93 1.40 14.71
N GLY A 375 -37.17 0.96 14.51
CA GLY A 375 -37.48 -0.13 13.60
C GLY A 375 -37.03 0.12 12.17
N VAL A 376 -37.27 1.33 11.64
CA VAL A 376 -36.84 1.73 10.29
C VAL A 376 -35.32 1.82 10.18
N GLN A 377 -34.65 2.44 11.15
CA GLN A 377 -33.18 2.52 11.17
C GLN A 377 -32.54 1.12 11.23
N LEU A 378 -33.07 0.23 12.08
CA LEU A 378 -32.61 -1.14 12.21
C LEU A 378 -32.78 -1.91 10.91
N LEU A 379 -33.92 -1.78 10.23
CA LEU A 379 -34.17 -2.39 8.94
C LEU A 379 -33.15 -1.90 7.90
N GLY A 380 -32.96 -0.58 7.78
CA GLY A 380 -32.01 0.01 6.84
C GLY A 380 -30.58 -0.47 7.07
N VAL A 381 -30.11 -0.42 8.32
CA VAL A 381 -28.78 -0.91 8.69
C VAL A 381 -28.63 -2.40 8.40
N ALA A 382 -29.58 -3.24 8.81
CA ALA A 382 -29.48 -4.68 8.65
C ALA A 382 -29.46 -5.08 7.17
N VAL A 383 -30.35 -4.52 6.36
CA VAL A 383 -30.44 -4.83 4.93
C VAL A 383 -29.18 -4.38 4.20
N VAL A 384 -28.70 -3.16 4.46
CA VAL A 384 -27.47 -2.65 3.83
C VAL A 384 -26.25 -3.45 4.27
N ALA A 385 -26.13 -3.80 5.56
CA ALA A 385 -25.03 -4.63 6.04
C ALA A 385 -25.01 -6.01 5.36
N VAL A 386 -26.16 -6.71 5.31
CA VAL A 386 -26.24 -8.02 4.64
C VAL A 386 -25.94 -7.89 3.14
N TYR A 387 -26.51 -6.88 2.47
CA TYR A 387 -26.28 -6.65 1.06
C TYR A 387 -24.79 -6.36 0.75
N SER A 388 -24.17 -5.45 1.50
CA SER A 388 -22.74 -5.14 1.35
C SER A 388 -21.85 -6.35 1.59
N ALA A 389 -22.18 -7.20 2.57
CA ALA A 389 -21.43 -8.42 2.81
C ALA A 389 -21.52 -9.39 1.63
N ILE A 390 -22.72 -9.65 1.12
CA ILE A 390 -22.97 -10.56 0.00
C ILE A 390 -22.30 -10.06 -1.28
N VAL A 391 -22.52 -8.80 -1.65
CA VAL A 391 -21.97 -8.22 -2.88
C VAL A 391 -20.45 -8.17 -2.82
N THR A 392 -19.87 -7.76 -1.68
CA THR A 392 -18.42 -7.77 -1.51
C THR A 392 -17.85 -9.18 -1.66
N ALA A 393 -18.44 -10.17 -1.01
CA ALA A 393 -17.98 -11.56 -1.12
C ALA A 393 -18.08 -12.08 -2.55
N ALA A 394 -19.17 -11.77 -3.25
CA ALA A 394 -19.37 -12.17 -4.64
C ALA A 394 -18.32 -11.54 -5.57
N ILE A 395 -18.07 -10.23 -5.45
CA ILE A 395 -17.07 -9.52 -6.27
C ILE A 395 -15.68 -10.11 -6.03
N LEU A 396 -15.27 -10.26 -4.77
CA LEU A 396 -13.95 -10.80 -4.43
C LEU A 396 -13.79 -12.25 -4.86
N PHE A 397 -14.85 -13.06 -4.75
CA PHE A 397 -14.84 -14.43 -5.24
C PHE A 397 -14.59 -14.46 -6.74
N VAL A 398 -15.31 -13.64 -7.52
CA VAL A 398 -15.14 -13.55 -8.97
C VAL A 398 -13.75 -13.06 -9.34
N ILE A 399 -13.24 -12.00 -8.70
CA ILE A 399 -11.89 -11.48 -8.96
C ILE A 399 -10.83 -12.56 -8.71
N LYS A 400 -10.97 -13.31 -7.60
CA LYS A 400 -10.04 -14.39 -7.23
C LYS A 400 -9.94 -15.50 -8.28
N LEU A 401 -10.95 -15.68 -9.15
CA LEU A 401 -10.89 -16.66 -10.24
C LEU A 401 -9.88 -16.28 -11.33
N PHE A 402 -9.53 -14.99 -11.45
CA PHE A 402 -8.67 -14.47 -12.52
C PHE A 402 -7.34 -13.93 -12.01
N ILE A 403 -7.32 -13.29 -10.84
CA ILE A 403 -6.11 -12.70 -10.26
C ILE A 403 -6.02 -12.99 -8.76
N PRO A 404 -4.82 -13.22 -8.21
CA PRO A 404 -4.64 -13.37 -6.77
C PRO A 404 -5.08 -12.11 -6.02
N LEU A 405 -5.92 -12.28 -4.98
CA LEU A 405 -6.35 -11.17 -4.11
C LEU A 405 -5.17 -10.53 -3.35
N ARG A 406 -4.16 -11.35 -3.03
CA ARG A 406 -2.99 -11.01 -2.24
C ARG A 406 -1.73 -11.03 -3.10
N VAL A 407 -0.78 -10.17 -2.79
CA VAL A 407 0.58 -10.24 -3.37
C VAL A 407 1.35 -11.46 -2.84
N SER A 408 2.52 -11.73 -3.43
CA SER A 408 3.41 -12.78 -2.94
C SER A 408 3.94 -12.46 -1.54
N THR A 409 4.39 -13.48 -0.80
CA THR A 409 5.01 -13.27 0.52
C THR A 409 6.27 -12.42 0.42
N GLU A 410 7.03 -12.55 -0.67
CA GLU A 410 8.21 -11.75 -0.94
C GLU A 410 7.86 -10.27 -1.16
N ASP A 411 6.81 -9.96 -1.92
CA ASP A 411 6.36 -8.58 -2.13
C ASP A 411 5.83 -7.94 -0.84
N GLU A 412 5.11 -8.70 -0.02
CA GLU A 412 4.66 -8.26 1.32
C GLU A 412 5.84 -7.96 2.26
N GLU A 413 6.93 -8.73 2.16
CA GLU A 413 8.17 -8.53 2.91
C GLU A 413 9.03 -7.36 2.38
N ASN A 414 9.09 -7.16 1.07
CA ASN A 414 9.83 -6.07 0.44
C ASN A 414 9.10 -4.73 0.55
N GLY A 415 7.77 -4.75 0.63
CA GLY A 415 6.91 -3.56 0.66
C GLY A 415 6.36 -3.21 -0.72
N LEU A 416 5.09 -2.82 -0.75
CA LEU A 416 4.33 -2.61 -1.97
C LEU A 416 4.78 -1.36 -2.75
N ASP A 417 5.46 -0.41 -2.11
CA ASP A 417 6.00 0.77 -2.79
C ASP A 417 6.96 0.33 -3.90
N SER A 418 7.94 -0.50 -3.56
CA SER A 418 8.92 -1.03 -4.52
C SER A 418 8.33 -2.16 -5.36
N ALA A 419 7.72 -3.16 -4.70
CA ALA A 419 7.30 -4.39 -5.37
C ALA A 419 6.14 -4.18 -6.37
N THR A 420 5.25 -3.22 -6.11
CA THR A 420 4.07 -2.98 -6.96
C THR A 420 4.19 -1.70 -7.80
N HIS A 421 4.87 -0.67 -7.28
CA HIS A 421 4.93 0.64 -7.94
C HIS A 421 6.33 1.01 -8.45
N GLY A 422 7.37 0.24 -8.10
CA GLY A 422 8.74 0.52 -8.54
C GLY A 422 9.34 1.79 -7.92
N GLU A 423 8.74 2.31 -6.85
CA GLU A 423 9.11 3.57 -6.21
C GLU A 423 9.41 3.38 -4.71
N SER A 424 9.96 4.40 -4.06
CA SER A 424 10.17 4.39 -2.60
C SER A 424 9.76 5.74 -2.00
N ALA A 425 8.87 5.72 -0.99
CA ALA A 425 8.38 6.94 -0.34
C ALA A 425 9.50 7.74 0.32
N TYR A 426 10.45 6.99 0.87
CA TYR A 426 11.63 7.52 1.52
C TYR A 426 12.84 6.99 0.80
N HIS A 427 13.57 7.90 0.19
CA HIS A 427 15.01 7.73 0.11
C HIS A 427 15.49 8.17 1.48
N PHE A 428 15.85 7.24 2.36
CA PHE A 428 16.53 7.58 3.60
C PHE A 428 17.92 8.15 3.26
N GLY A 429 17.96 9.39 2.78
CA GLY A 429 19.13 10.23 2.82
C GLY A 429 19.35 10.54 4.29
N ALA A 430 20.33 9.88 4.90
CA ALA A 430 20.83 10.36 6.18
C ALA A 430 21.32 11.80 5.97
N PRO A 431 21.17 12.70 6.97
CA PRO A 431 21.75 14.03 6.93
C PRO A 431 23.21 13.91 6.50
N GLN A 432 23.63 14.84 5.64
CA GLN A 432 25.02 15.04 5.25
C GLN A 432 25.84 15.21 6.54
N GLN A 433 26.32 14.11 7.11
CA GLN A 433 27.36 14.17 8.11
C GLN A 433 28.61 14.55 7.34
N THR A 434 28.82 15.85 7.19
CA THR A 434 30.13 16.45 7.01
C THR A 434 30.98 16.15 8.24
N THR A 435 31.33 14.88 8.43
CA THR A 435 32.57 14.53 9.08
C THR A 435 33.46 14.01 7.97
N ALA A 436 34.34 14.88 7.49
CA ALA A 436 35.43 14.52 6.61
C ALA A 436 36.34 13.53 7.35
N ARG A 437 35.94 12.26 7.41
CA ARG A 437 36.86 11.16 7.69
C ARG A 437 37.58 10.91 6.38
N ARG A 438 38.87 11.28 6.35
CA ARG A 438 39.76 11.27 5.17
C ARG A 438 39.43 10.10 4.22
N MET A 439 39.26 10.42 2.93
CA MET A 439 39.16 9.48 1.81
C MET A 439 40.48 8.72 1.52
N THR A 440 41.31 8.44 2.52
CA THR A 440 42.69 7.94 2.30
C THR A 440 42.88 6.45 2.51
N ASP A 441 41.92 5.73 3.11
CA ASP A 441 42.09 4.30 3.40
C ASP A 441 41.31 3.46 2.39
N THR A 442 42.02 2.87 1.43
CA THR A 442 41.49 1.85 0.51
C THR A 442 40.96 0.67 1.32
N PRO A 443 39.71 0.19 1.10
CA PRO A 443 39.19 -0.94 1.84
C PRO A 443 40.05 -2.19 1.59
N PRO A 444 40.35 -3.00 2.63
CA PRO A 444 41.10 -4.23 2.44
C PRO A 444 40.26 -5.24 1.66
N PHE A 445 40.91 -5.99 0.78
CA PHE A 445 40.31 -7.09 0.02
C PHE A 445 41.28 -8.25 -0.07
N GLU A 446 40.73 -9.45 -0.15
CA GLU A 446 41.51 -10.66 -0.39
C GLU A 446 41.64 -10.92 -1.90
N THR A 447 42.70 -11.61 -2.31
CA THR A 447 42.89 -12.02 -3.69
C THR A 447 43.08 -13.54 -3.78
N SER A 448 42.72 -14.10 -4.92
CA SER A 448 43.01 -15.49 -5.28
C SER A 448 44.37 -15.60 -5.99
N ASP A 449 45.26 -16.47 -5.51
CA ASP A 449 46.55 -16.77 -6.13
C ASP A 449 46.42 -17.18 -7.61
N ASN A 450 45.34 -17.88 -7.95
CA ASN A 450 45.10 -18.37 -9.30
C ASN A 450 44.88 -17.25 -10.33
N LEU A 451 44.28 -16.14 -9.88
CA LEU A 451 44.00 -14.96 -10.71
C LEU A 451 45.09 -13.89 -10.55
N SER A 452 45.73 -13.78 -9.38
CA SER A 452 46.80 -12.79 -9.13
C SER A 452 48.05 -13.02 -10.00
N GLY A 453 48.19 -14.22 -10.58
CA GLY A 453 49.24 -14.52 -11.57
C GLY A 453 48.95 -14.01 -12.99
N LEU A 454 47.85 -13.31 -13.24
CA LEU A 454 47.49 -12.76 -14.55
C LEU A 454 47.62 -11.22 -14.54
N PRO A 455 48.64 -10.62 -15.18
CA PRO A 455 48.91 -9.19 -15.09
C PRO A 455 47.82 -8.31 -15.74
N GLU A 456 47.07 -8.85 -16.70
CA GLU A 456 45.95 -8.18 -17.36
C GLU A 456 44.66 -8.18 -16.52
N ILE A 457 44.63 -8.91 -15.40
CA ILE A 457 43.44 -9.10 -14.57
C ILE A 457 43.62 -8.40 -13.23
N ARG A 458 42.58 -7.67 -12.81
CA ARG A 458 42.46 -7.22 -11.42
C ARG A 458 41.20 -7.80 -10.82
N HIS A 459 41.32 -8.38 -9.64
CA HIS A 459 40.21 -8.90 -8.86
C HIS A 459 40.38 -8.61 -7.37
N GLY A 460 39.30 -8.73 -6.62
CA GLY A 460 39.32 -8.59 -5.18
C GLY A 460 38.02 -9.07 -4.52
N PHE A 461 38.16 -9.69 -3.36
CA PHE A 461 37.06 -10.09 -2.49
C PHE A 461 36.99 -9.16 -1.28
N PHE A 462 36.07 -8.20 -1.35
CA PHE A 462 35.85 -7.19 -0.33
C PHE A 462 34.86 -7.71 0.72
N GLY A 463 35.35 -7.81 1.95
CA GLY A 463 34.53 -8.10 3.13
C GLY A 463 33.86 -6.84 3.69
N ARG A 464 33.53 -6.87 4.98
CA ARG A 464 32.78 -5.80 5.67
C ARG A 464 33.64 -4.68 6.23
N LYS A 465 34.95 -4.63 5.98
CA LYS A 465 35.90 -3.67 6.57
C LYS A 465 36.21 -2.50 5.63
N GLY A 466 36.45 -1.31 6.17
CA GLY A 466 36.91 -0.14 5.40
C GLY A 466 35.81 0.71 4.77
N GLY A 467 34.56 0.56 5.23
CA GLY A 467 33.41 1.32 4.73
C GLY A 467 32.87 2.36 5.70
N VAL A 468 31.75 2.97 5.31
CA VAL A 468 31.10 4.09 6.01
C VAL A 468 29.70 3.75 6.53
N SER A 469 29.20 2.53 6.30
CA SER A 469 27.89 2.12 6.78
C SER A 469 27.86 1.96 8.31
N GLY A 470 26.68 2.15 8.89
CA GLY A 470 26.45 2.06 10.34
C GLY A 470 25.55 0.88 10.74
N GLY A 471 25.34 0.71 12.05
CA GLY A 471 24.44 -0.30 12.61
C GLY A 471 24.82 -1.73 12.18
N LEU A 472 23.82 -2.50 11.75
CA LEU A 472 23.96 -3.89 11.29
C LEU A 472 24.92 -4.02 10.09
N TYR A 473 24.99 -2.98 9.25
CA TYR A 473 25.79 -2.92 8.02
C TYR A 473 27.20 -2.40 8.24
N THR A 474 27.58 -2.12 9.50
CA THR A 474 28.94 -1.66 9.78
C THR A 474 29.95 -2.69 9.25
N SER A 475 30.88 -2.39 8.34
CA SER A 475 31.21 -1.07 7.76
C SER A 475 31.08 -0.99 6.23
N LEU A 476 31.70 -1.88 5.45
CA LEU A 476 31.73 -1.82 3.99
C LEU A 476 30.63 -2.68 3.38
N ASN A 477 29.40 -2.19 3.46
CA ASN A 477 28.29 -2.81 2.76
C ASN A 477 28.17 -2.27 1.33
N ALA A 478 28.28 -3.15 0.33
CA ALA A 478 28.18 -2.80 -1.08
C ALA A 478 26.80 -3.13 -1.70
N GLY A 479 25.86 -3.61 -0.87
CA GLY A 479 24.56 -4.12 -1.29
C GLY A 479 23.51 -3.04 -1.53
N GLU A 480 23.29 -2.65 -2.78
CA GLU A 480 22.25 -1.67 -3.16
C GLU A 480 20.80 -2.14 -2.89
N GLY A 481 20.59 -3.44 -2.64
CA GLY A 481 19.31 -4.02 -2.23
C GLY A 481 19.18 -4.31 -0.73
N SER A 482 20.13 -3.83 0.09
CA SER A 482 20.03 -3.94 1.55
C SER A 482 19.27 -2.75 2.15
N GLY A 483 18.77 -2.88 3.38
CA GLY A 483 18.14 -1.79 4.13
C GLY A 483 19.13 -0.77 4.70
N ASP A 484 20.32 -0.64 4.11
CA ASP A 484 21.36 0.31 4.50
C ASP A 484 21.11 1.69 3.87
N VAL A 485 21.81 2.71 4.35
CA VAL A 485 21.74 4.06 3.84
C VAL A 485 22.30 4.09 2.40
N PRO A 486 21.51 4.45 1.37
CA PRO A 486 21.96 4.38 -0.03
C PRO A 486 23.24 5.17 -0.31
N GLY A 487 23.40 6.34 0.33
CA GLY A 487 24.63 7.14 0.22
C GLY A 487 25.87 6.47 0.83
N ALA A 488 25.70 5.68 1.90
CA ALA A 488 26.78 4.89 2.48
C ALA A 488 27.15 3.73 1.55
N VAL A 489 26.17 3.05 0.98
CA VAL A 489 26.39 2.00 -0.03
C VAL A 489 27.07 2.57 -1.27
N ALA A 490 26.62 3.71 -1.81
CA ALA A 490 27.24 4.38 -2.95
C ALA A 490 28.70 4.76 -2.65
N THR A 491 28.97 5.31 -1.47
CA THR A 491 30.34 5.63 -1.02
C THR A 491 31.19 4.37 -0.88
N ASN A 492 30.66 3.29 -0.33
CA ASN A 492 31.36 2.01 -0.21
C ASN A 492 31.66 1.40 -1.59
N ARG A 493 30.72 1.47 -2.52
CA ARG A 493 30.90 1.03 -3.91
C ARG A 493 31.95 1.87 -4.61
N GLU A 494 31.97 3.18 -4.39
CA GLU A 494 33.00 4.07 -4.93
C GLU A 494 34.39 3.76 -4.35
N ARG A 495 34.47 3.41 -3.06
CA ARG A 495 35.70 2.92 -2.44
C ARG A 495 36.18 1.61 -3.07
N VAL A 496 35.27 0.66 -3.33
CA VAL A 496 35.56 -0.59 -4.05
C VAL A 496 36.04 -0.30 -5.48
N ARG A 497 35.33 0.56 -6.23
CA ARG A 497 35.71 0.99 -7.59
C ARG A 497 37.11 1.60 -7.61
N THR A 498 37.40 2.48 -6.67
CA THR A 498 38.71 3.15 -6.54
C THR A 498 39.80 2.16 -6.17
N ALA A 499 39.54 1.24 -5.23
CA ALA A 499 40.48 0.18 -4.86
C ALA A 499 40.90 -0.68 -6.06
N MET A 500 39.96 -0.96 -6.95
CA MET A 500 40.20 -1.70 -8.19
C MET A 500 40.84 -0.85 -9.30
N SER A 501 40.86 0.49 -9.16
CA SER A 501 41.17 1.45 -10.23
C SER A 501 40.26 1.27 -11.46
N ALA A 502 39.01 0.88 -11.24
CA ALA A 502 38.05 0.62 -12.31
C ALA A 502 37.44 1.92 -12.84
N ARG A 503 37.23 2.05 -14.16
CA ARG A 503 36.47 3.16 -14.75
C ARG A 503 35.00 3.13 -14.33
N ALA A 504 34.41 1.94 -14.23
CA ALA A 504 33.04 1.71 -13.78
C ALA A 504 32.95 0.44 -12.92
N LEU A 505 32.04 0.41 -11.96
CA LEU A 505 31.73 -0.77 -11.13
C LEU A 505 30.26 -1.14 -11.33
N LEU A 506 30.00 -2.27 -11.96
CA LEU A 506 28.66 -2.71 -12.34
C LEU A 506 28.25 -3.95 -11.55
N SER A 507 26.97 -4.02 -11.20
CA SER A 507 26.35 -5.21 -10.59
C SER A 507 24.95 -5.38 -11.16
N CYS A 508 24.50 -6.63 -11.27
CA CYS A 508 23.14 -6.96 -11.68
C CYS A 508 22.14 -6.86 -10.52
N TYR A 509 20.86 -6.86 -10.85
CA TYR A 509 19.82 -7.24 -9.92
C TYR A 509 19.75 -8.78 -9.86
N GLN A 510 20.42 -9.36 -8.86
CA GLN A 510 20.58 -10.81 -8.73
C GLN A 510 19.27 -11.49 -8.29
N ILE A 511 18.76 -12.41 -9.11
CA ILE A 511 17.44 -13.06 -8.97
C ILE A 511 17.53 -14.58 -8.78
N HIS A 512 18.72 -15.14 -8.58
CA HIS A 512 19.02 -16.57 -8.51
C HIS A 512 18.63 -17.37 -9.77
N SER A 513 18.80 -16.75 -10.93
CA SER A 513 18.63 -17.31 -12.28
C SER A 513 19.93 -17.95 -12.82
N ALA A 514 19.86 -18.47 -14.05
CA ALA A 514 21.04 -18.83 -14.84
C ALA A 514 21.40 -17.74 -15.87
N ASP A 515 20.78 -16.56 -15.80
CA ASP A 515 20.90 -15.53 -16.81
C ASP A 515 22.24 -14.78 -16.68
N VAL A 516 22.85 -14.48 -17.83
CA VAL A 516 24.15 -13.83 -17.95
C VAL A 516 24.00 -12.53 -18.74
N ALA A 517 24.44 -11.41 -18.16
CA ALA A 517 24.48 -10.13 -18.85
C ALA A 517 25.83 -9.95 -19.60
N HIS A 518 25.75 -9.69 -20.90
CA HIS A 518 26.92 -9.30 -21.70
C HIS A 518 27.16 -7.80 -21.54
N VAL A 519 28.27 -7.44 -20.90
CA VAL A 519 28.59 -6.04 -20.62
C VAL A 519 29.43 -5.47 -21.75
N THR A 520 28.80 -4.70 -22.62
CA THR A 520 29.48 -3.95 -23.70
C THR A 520 29.72 -2.48 -23.33
N GLU A 521 28.94 -1.94 -22.40
CA GLU A 521 29.07 -0.58 -21.87
C GLU A 521 28.47 -0.47 -20.46
N PRO A 522 28.79 0.58 -19.68
CA PRO A 522 28.13 0.84 -18.40
C PRO A 522 26.63 1.13 -18.56
N TRP A 523 25.79 0.44 -17.80
CA TRP A 523 24.34 0.65 -17.82
C TRP A 523 23.87 1.72 -16.83
N SER A 524 22.75 2.39 -17.18
CA SER A 524 22.01 3.30 -16.29
C SER A 524 21.00 2.57 -15.40
N VAL A 525 20.47 1.44 -15.88
CA VAL A 525 19.53 0.56 -15.15
C VAL A 525 20.13 -0.84 -15.09
N ARG A 526 20.15 -1.44 -13.89
CA ARG A 526 20.77 -2.75 -13.67
C ARG A 526 19.89 -3.84 -14.28
N PRO A 527 20.42 -4.72 -15.13
CA PRO A 527 19.66 -5.85 -15.65
C PRO A 527 19.42 -6.91 -14.57
N GLU A 528 18.32 -7.63 -14.69
CA GLU A 528 18.10 -8.87 -13.95
C GLU A 528 18.99 -9.96 -14.53
N ALA A 529 19.92 -10.47 -13.72
CA ALA A 529 20.85 -11.55 -14.07
C ALA A 529 21.64 -11.95 -12.83
N ASP A 530 22.24 -13.14 -12.85
CA ASP A 530 23.11 -13.63 -11.78
C ASP A 530 24.58 -13.78 -12.21
N ALA A 531 24.88 -13.52 -13.49
CA ALA A 531 26.24 -13.44 -13.97
C ALA A 531 26.45 -12.31 -14.96
N MET A 532 27.71 -11.92 -15.12
CA MET A 532 28.16 -10.94 -16.11
C MET A 532 29.41 -11.45 -16.81
N VAL A 533 29.55 -11.09 -18.09
CA VAL A 533 30.78 -11.30 -18.87
C VAL A 533 31.15 -10.05 -19.64
N THR A 534 32.45 -9.78 -19.83
CA THR A 534 32.91 -8.64 -20.62
C THR A 534 34.28 -8.86 -21.27
N LYS A 535 34.49 -8.13 -22.36
CA LYS A 535 35.79 -7.90 -23.01
C LYS A 535 36.31 -6.48 -22.85
N ILE A 536 35.58 -5.62 -22.14
CA ILE A 536 35.86 -4.18 -22.11
C ILE A 536 36.81 -3.84 -20.94
N PRO A 537 38.03 -3.36 -21.22
CA PRO A 537 38.95 -2.91 -20.17
C PRO A 537 38.37 -1.79 -19.31
N GLY A 538 38.73 -1.80 -18.03
CA GLY A 538 38.30 -0.77 -17.08
C GLY A 538 36.88 -0.93 -16.54
N ILE A 539 36.05 -1.86 -17.02
CA ILE A 539 34.74 -2.14 -16.43
C ILE A 539 34.87 -3.30 -15.43
N ALA A 540 34.55 -3.02 -14.16
CA ALA A 540 34.58 -4.01 -13.10
C ALA A 540 33.21 -4.65 -12.87
N LEU A 541 33.18 -5.98 -12.97
CA LEU A 541 32.03 -6.83 -12.72
C LEU A 541 31.98 -7.14 -11.23
N CYS A 542 30.92 -6.73 -10.55
CA CYS A 542 30.73 -6.88 -9.11
C CYS A 542 29.56 -7.81 -8.79
N ILE A 543 29.86 -8.91 -8.11
CA ILE A 543 28.88 -9.83 -7.56
C ILE A 543 28.73 -9.57 -6.06
N LEU A 544 27.49 -9.40 -5.62
CA LEU A 544 27.14 -9.08 -4.26
C LEU A 544 26.65 -10.32 -3.53
N THR A 545 27.36 -10.74 -2.48
CA THR A 545 27.04 -11.98 -1.73
C THR A 545 26.94 -11.74 -0.24
N ALA A 546 26.30 -12.66 0.47
CA ALA A 546 26.55 -12.84 1.89
C ALA A 546 27.01 -14.27 2.15
N ASP A 547 26.17 -15.26 1.84
CA ASP A 547 26.51 -16.68 1.98
C ASP A 547 26.54 -17.43 0.65
N CYS A 548 25.95 -16.88 -0.41
CA CYS A 548 26.04 -17.43 -1.76
C CYS A 548 27.49 -17.40 -2.26
N THR A 549 27.84 -18.31 -3.16
CA THR A 549 29.20 -18.47 -3.67
C THR A 549 29.47 -17.51 -4.83
N PRO A 550 30.35 -16.50 -4.68
CA PRO A 550 30.80 -15.72 -5.81
C PRO A 550 31.90 -16.47 -6.55
N VAL A 551 31.80 -16.54 -7.88
CA VAL A 551 32.85 -17.12 -8.73
C VAL A 551 33.33 -16.09 -9.73
N LEU A 552 34.63 -15.80 -9.74
CA LEU A 552 35.28 -14.90 -10.68
C LEU A 552 36.06 -15.70 -11.71
N PHE A 553 36.00 -15.30 -12.98
CA PHE A 553 36.56 -16.03 -14.11
C PHE A 553 37.42 -15.13 -14.99
N ALA A 554 38.53 -15.65 -15.50
CA ALA A 554 39.36 -14.96 -16.48
C ALA A 554 39.96 -15.93 -17.50
N ASP A 555 39.89 -15.57 -18.77
CA ASP A 555 40.80 -16.04 -19.81
C ASP A 555 41.60 -14.83 -20.29
N ALA A 556 42.84 -14.73 -19.82
CA ALA A 556 43.72 -13.59 -20.10
C ALA A 556 44.14 -13.55 -21.58
N GLU A 557 44.28 -14.71 -22.24
CA GLU A 557 44.65 -14.77 -23.66
C GLU A 557 43.51 -14.28 -24.55
N ALA A 558 42.27 -14.66 -24.22
CA ALA A 558 41.08 -14.18 -24.92
C ALA A 558 40.68 -12.73 -24.55
N GLY A 559 41.24 -12.20 -23.47
CA GLY A 559 40.85 -10.91 -22.90
C GLY A 559 39.39 -10.90 -22.44
N VAL A 560 38.93 -11.96 -21.78
CA VAL A 560 37.54 -12.12 -21.29
C VAL A 560 37.54 -12.32 -19.79
N VAL A 561 36.68 -11.59 -19.08
CA VAL A 561 36.39 -11.84 -17.67
C VAL A 561 34.91 -12.09 -17.45
N GLY A 562 34.59 -12.88 -16.43
CA GLY A 562 33.24 -13.15 -15.99
C GLY A 562 33.12 -13.15 -14.48
N ALA A 563 31.92 -12.91 -13.96
CA ALA A 563 31.62 -13.01 -12.54
C ALA A 563 30.21 -13.57 -12.36
N ALA A 564 30.04 -14.56 -11.48
CA ALA A 564 28.77 -15.24 -11.24
C ALA A 564 28.40 -15.30 -9.75
N HIS A 565 27.11 -15.14 -9.49
CA HIS A 565 26.45 -15.32 -8.20
C HIS A 565 25.86 -16.73 -8.10
N ALA A 566 26.63 -17.68 -7.58
CA ALA A 566 26.21 -19.06 -7.40
C ALA A 566 25.66 -19.30 -5.99
N GLY A 567 24.47 -18.76 -5.70
CA GLY A 567 23.66 -19.28 -4.59
C GLY A 567 23.21 -20.72 -4.88
N TRP A 568 22.78 -21.48 -3.87
CA TRP A 568 22.45 -22.92 -4.08
C TRP A 568 21.46 -23.15 -5.25
N LYS A 569 20.47 -22.26 -5.43
CA LYS A 569 19.52 -22.28 -6.56
C LYS A 569 20.18 -21.99 -7.90
N GLY A 570 21.05 -20.97 -7.97
CA GLY A 570 21.78 -20.62 -9.20
C GLY A 570 22.82 -21.70 -9.57
N ALA A 571 23.50 -22.26 -8.57
CA ALA A 571 24.48 -23.32 -8.75
C ALA A 571 23.85 -24.60 -9.32
N ILE A 572 22.71 -25.03 -8.78
CA ILE A 572 21.96 -26.17 -9.36
C ILE A 572 21.30 -25.80 -10.69
N GLY A 573 20.83 -24.55 -10.82
CA GLY A 573 20.18 -24.01 -12.01
C GLY A 573 21.10 -23.78 -13.22
N GLY A 574 22.42 -23.86 -13.03
CA GLY A 574 23.40 -23.84 -14.12
C GLY A 574 24.00 -22.47 -14.43
N VAL A 575 24.00 -21.52 -13.49
CA VAL A 575 24.60 -20.19 -13.71
C VAL A 575 26.09 -20.25 -14.06
N LEU A 576 26.82 -21.24 -13.54
CA LEU A 576 28.24 -21.43 -13.87
C LEU A 576 28.40 -21.94 -15.30
N ASP A 577 27.55 -22.88 -15.71
CA ASP A 577 27.49 -23.46 -17.05
C ASP A 577 27.22 -22.37 -18.09
N THR A 578 26.21 -21.52 -17.86
CA THR A 578 25.87 -20.41 -18.75
C THR A 578 26.93 -19.31 -18.75
N THR A 579 27.58 -19.02 -17.61
CA THR A 579 28.68 -18.04 -17.56
C THR A 579 29.87 -18.50 -18.40
N VAL A 580 30.28 -19.77 -18.28
CA VAL A 580 31.38 -20.33 -19.08
C VAL A 580 31.01 -20.35 -20.57
N ALA A 581 29.79 -20.73 -20.92
CA ALA A 581 29.30 -20.67 -22.30
C ALA A 581 29.36 -19.25 -22.87
N ALA A 582 28.88 -18.25 -22.12
CA ALA A 582 28.93 -16.84 -22.52
C ALA A 582 30.38 -16.31 -22.68
N MET A 583 31.32 -16.78 -21.85
CA MET A 583 32.73 -16.47 -22.04
C MET A 583 33.30 -17.10 -23.32
N ILE A 584 32.92 -18.34 -23.64
CA ILE A 584 33.34 -19.03 -24.87
C ILE A 584 32.75 -18.34 -26.11
N GLU A 585 31.52 -17.86 -26.05
CA GLU A 585 30.92 -17.03 -27.11
C GLU A 585 31.72 -15.75 -27.34
N LEU A 586 32.30 -15.18 -26.28
CA LEU A 586 33.23 -14.07 -26.37
C LEU A 586 34.64 -14.51 -26.80
N GLY A 587 34.92 -15.79 -27.02
CA GLY A 587 36.20 -16.30 -27.53
C GLY A 587 37.16 -16.85 -26.47
N ALA A 588 36.70 -17.05 -25.23
CA ALA A 588 37.45 -17.81 -24.23
C ALA A 588 37.50 -19.31 -24.57
N GLU A 589 38.46 -20.05 -24.01
CA GLU A 589 38.47 -21.51 -24.05
C GLU A 589 38.37 -22.08 -22.63
N ALA A 590 37.47 -23.04 -22.41
CA ALA A 590 37.20 -23.60 -21.08
C ALA A 590 38.47 -24.06 -20.34
N GLY A 591 39.38 -24.74 -21.04
CA GLY A 591 40.64 -25.24 -20.47
C GLY A 591 41.65 -24.13 -20.11
N ARG A 592 41.49 -22.92 -20.64
CA ARG A 592 42.30 -21.74 -20.30
C ARG A 592 41.69 -20.88 -19.20
N ILE A 593 40.37 -20.97 -19.00
CA ILE A 593 39.69 -20.18 -17.98
C ILE A 593 40.28 -20.55 -16.61
N ARG A 594 40.73 -19.51 -15.90
CA ARG A 594 41.06 -19.57 -14.49
C ARG A 594 39.90 -19.03 -13.69
N ALA A 595 39.46 -19.77 -12.68
CA ALA A 595 38.40 -19.33 -11.79
C ALA A 595 38.87 -19.18 -10.34
N ALA A 596 38.16 -18.35 -9.58
CA ALA A 596 38.33 -18.18 -8.16
C ALA A 596 36.96 -18.24 -7.46
N ILE A 597 36.83 -19.16 -6.51
CA ILE A 597 35.69 -19.26 -5.60
C ILE A 597 35.99 -18.36 -4.39
N GLY A 598 35.19 -17.31 -4.25
CA GLY A 598 35.39 -16.31 -3.20
C GLY A 598 34.76 -16.69 -1.85
N PRO A 599 34.81 -15.78 -0.87
CA PRO A 599 34.22 -15.98 0.45
C PRO A 599 32.74 -16.35 0.35
N THR A 600 32.37 -17.47 0.96
CA THR A 600 31.04 -18.08 0.91
C THR A 600 30.77 -18.84 2.21
N ILE A 601 29.54 -19.28 2.43
CA ILE A 601 29.27 -20.20 3.54
C ILE A 601 29.98 -21.53 3.28
N GLN A 602 30.73 -22.02 4.27
CA GLN A 602 31.46 -23.29 4.18
C GLN A 602 30.64 -24.44 4.78
N GLN A 603 31.00 -25.68 4.43
CA GLN A 603 30.24 -26.88 4.83
C GLN A 603 29.98 -26.96 6.34
N ALA A 604 30.97 -26.63 7.17
CA ALA A 604 30.85 -26.62 8.63
C ALA A 604 29.75 -25.67 9.16
N SER A 605 29.44 -24.60 8.42
CA SER A 605 28.44 -23.59 8.78
C SER A 605 27.10 -23.74 8.03
N TYR A 606 27.02 -24.62 7.02
CA TYR A 606 25.85 -24.73 6.14
C TYR A 606 24.98 -25.95 6.42
N GLU A 607 24.20 -25.87 7.51
CA GLU A 607 23.24 -26.93 7.85
C GLU A 607 21.92 -26.81 7.06
N VAL A 608 21.48 -27.92 6.46
CA VAL A 608 20.33 -28.05 5.58
C VAL A 608 19.48 -29.27 5.93
N GLY A 609 18.21 -29.29 5.51
CA GLY A 609 17.27 -30.39 5.79
C GLY A 609 17.31 -31.52 4.75
N PRO A 610 16.60 -32.64 5.00
CA PRO A 610 16.53 -33.78 4.09
C PRO A 610 16.02 -33.44 2.69
N GLU A 611 14.99 -32.60 2.58
CA GLU A 611 14.40 -32.20 1.28
C GLU A 611 15.42 -31.46 0.39
N PHE A 612 16.24 -30.61 1.01
CA PHE A 612 17.34 -29.92 0.31
C PHE A 612 18.34 -30.93 -0.24
N ARG A 613 18.74 -31.91 0.57
CA ARG A 613 19.67 -32.96 0.13
C ARG A 613 19.11 -33.75 -1.05
N ASN A 614 17.84 -34.16 -0.99
CA ASN A 614 17.21 -34.92 -2.06
C ASN A 614 17.21 -34.15 -3.39
N THR A 615 16.96 -32.83 -3.34
CA THR A 615 17.02 -31.97 -4.53
C THR A 615 18.35 -32.07 -5.28
N PHE A 616 19.48 -32.11 -4.54
CA PHE A 616 20.81 -32.24 -5.15
C PHE A 616 21.10 -33.67 -5.63
N LEU A 617 20.64 -34.69 -4.92
CA LEU A 617 20.82 -36.08 -5.33
C LEU A 617 20.02 -36.43 -6.59
N ASP A 618 18.82 -35.87 -6.71
CA ASP A 618 17.96 -36.05 -7.88
C ASP A 618 18.56 -35.38 -9.12
N ALA A 619 19.22 -34.23 -8.94
CA ALA A 619 19.94 -33.54 -10.01
C ALA A 619 21.25 -34.24 -10.40
N SER A 620 22.01 -34.74 -9.42
CA SER A 620 23.25 -35.48 -9.64
C SER A 620 23.52 -36.44 -8.48
N PRO A 621 23.44 -37.77 -8.69
CA PRO A 621 23.72 -38.76 -7.65
C PRO A 621 25.11 -38.61 -7.01
N ASN A 622 26.09 -38.09 -7.76
CA ASN A 622 27.45 -37.86 -7.29
C ASN A 622 27.55 -36.75 -6.21
N SER A 623 26.52 -35.92 -6.07
CA SER A 623 26.46 -34.90 -5.02
C SER A 623 26.35 -35.48 -3.61
N ALA A 624 26.12 -36.79 -3.45
CA ALA A 624 26.11 -37.46 -2.15
C ALA A 624 27.39 -37.21 -1.33
N ALA A 625 28.55 -37.10 -1.99
CA ALA A 625 29.84 -36.85 -1.34
C ALA A 625 29.96 -35.44 -0.73
N LEU A 626 29.08 -34.51 -1.09
CA LEU A 626 29.07 -33.12 -0.62
C LEU A 626 28.25 -32.92 0.65
N PHE A 627 27.67 -34.00 1.20
CA PHE A 627 26.88 -33.96 2.42
C PHE A 627 27.57 -34.72 3.54
N LEU A 628 27.82 -34.04 4.65
CA LEU A 628 28.21 -34.67 5.92
C LEU A 628 27.00 -34.75 6.87
N PRO A 629 26.97 -35.74 7.79
CA PRO A 629 25.95 -35.79 8.83
C PRO A 629 25.93 -34.52 9.71
N GLY A 630 24.75 -33.93 9.91
CA GLY A 630 24.52 -32.78 10.78
C GLY A 630 23.79 -33.15 12.08
N LYS A 631 23.11 -32.20 12.72
CA LYS A 631 22.33 -32.46 13.94
C LYS A 631 20.98 -33.11 13.60
N GLY A 632 20.66 -34.21 14.28
CA GLY A 632 19.39 -34.92 14.07
C GLY A 632 19.33 -35.56 12.68
N ASP A 633 18.30 -35.21 11.90
CA ASP A 633 18.09 -35.65 10.53
C ASP A 633 18.70 -34.70 9.48
N ARG A 634 19.46 -33.69 9.91
CA ARG A 634 20.04 -32.65 9.04
C ARG A 634 21.41 -33.03 8.49
N PHE A 635 21.86 -32.27 7.51
CA PHE A 635 23.14 -32.45 6.83
C PHE A 635 23.91 -31.13 6.74
N GLN A 636 25.23 -31.22 6.66
CA GLN A 636 26.12 -30.12 6.32
C GLN A 636 26.47 -30.20 4.83
N PHE A 637 26.16 -29.16 4.07
CA PHE A 637 26.32 -29.15 2.61
C PHE A 637 27.52 -28.33 2.15
N ASP A 638 28.36 -28.93 1.31
CA ASP A 638 29.53 -28.28 0.69
C ASP A 638 29.15 -27.58 -0.63
N LEU A 639 28.64 -26.34 -0.50
CA LEU A 639 28.31 -25.49 -1.64
C LEU A 639 29.52 -25.11 -2.51
N PRO A 640 30.68 -24.66 -1.98
CA PRO A 640 31.85 -24.39 -2.81
C PRO A 640 32.38 -25.66 -3.49
N GLY A 641 32.37 -26.81 -2.82
CA GLY A 641 32.70 -28.10 -3.42
C GLY A 641 31.76 -28.48 -4.56
N TYR A 642 30.46 -28.20 -4.44
CA TYR A 642 29.51 -28.36 -5.55
C TYR A 642 29.88 -27.49 -6.75
N CYS A 643 30.20 -26.22 -6.52
CA CYS A 643 30.63 -25.30 -7.57
C CYS A 643 31.94 -25.78 -8.23
N ARG A 644 32.90 -26.29 -7.46
CA ARG A 644 34.16 -26.87 -7.97
C ARG A 644 33.89 -28.05 -8.90
N GLN A 645 33.07 -29.02 -8.48
CA GLN A 645 32.71 -30.18 -9.30
C GLN A 645 32.04 -29.78 -10.62
N ARG A 646 31.17 -28.76 -10.58
CA ARG A 646 30.53 -28.20 -11.79
C ARG A 646 31.56 -27.61 -12.74
N LEU A 647 32.47 -26.77 -12.24
CA LEU A 647 33.54 -26.16 -13.05
C LEU A 647 34.46 -27.22 -13.68
N ASP A 648 34.83 -28.25 -12.94
CA ASP A 648 35.61 -29.36 -13.48
C ASP A 648 34.87 -30.09 -14.61
N GLY A 649 33.56 -30.31 -14.46
CA GLY A 649 32.72 -30.89 -15.51
C GLY A 649 32.60 -30.04 -16.77
N LEU A 650 32.81 -28.72 -16.67
CA LEU A 650 32.83 -27.77 -17.79
C LEU A 650 34.22 -27.65 -18.44
N GLY A 651 35.24 -28.36 -17.95
CA GLY A 651 36.62 -28.27 -18.44
C GLY A 651 37.43 -27.11 -17.83
N VAL A 652 36.90 -26.41 -16.83
CA VAL A 652 37.59 -25.34 -16.10
C VAL A 652 38.37 -25.97 -14.93
N HIS A 653 39.57 -26.45 -15.23
CA HIS A 653 40.38 -27.21 -14.26
C HIS A 653 41.19 -26.34 -13.30
N SER A 654 41.50 -25.09 -13.70
CA SER A 654 42.24 -24.14 -12.90
C SER A 654 41.30 -23.33 -12.01
N VAL A 655 41.00 -23.84 -10.81
CA VAL A 655 40.13 -23.15 -9.85
C VAL A 655 40.80 -23.12 -8.48
N HIS A 656 40.80 -21.95 -7.85
CA HIS A 656 41.23 -21.76 -6.47
C HIS A 656 40.04 -21.35 -5.61
N ASP A 657 39.85 -22.04 -4.49
CA ASP A 657 38.87 -21.70 -3.46
C ASP A 657 39.59 -21.01 -2.29
N THR A 658 39.11 -19.82 -1.94
CA THR A 658 39.63 -19.06 -0.81
C THR A 658 39.45 -19.76 0.54
N GLY A 659 38.46 -20.66 0.67
CA GLY A 659 38.16 -21.37 1.92
C GLY A 659 37.64 -20.46 3.04
N LEU A 660 37.28 -19.22 2.75
CA LEU A 660 36.87 -18.23 3.74
C LEU A 660 35.38 -18.35 4.06
N ASP A 661 35.06 -18.78 5.29
CA ASP A 661 33.69 -18.96 5.77
C ASP A 661 33.05 -17.65 6.23
N THR A 662 32.08 -17.17 5.46
CA THR A 662 31.37 -15.92 5.72
C THR A 662 30.58 -15.93 7.03
N CYS A 663 30.09 -17.10 7.44
CA CYS A 663 29.33 -17.29 8.67
C CYS A 663 30.25 -17.31 9.89
N ALA A 664 31.37 -18.04 9.82
CA ALA A 664 32.33 -18.14 10.91
C ALA A 664 33.16 -16.85 11.11
N LEU A 665 33.58 -16.20 10.03
CA LEU A 665 34.44 -15.00 10.06
C LEU A 665 33.62 -13.70 10.25
N LYS A 666 32.96 -13.59 11.41
CA LYS A 666 32.00 -12.51 11.75
C LYS A 666 32.52 -11.08 11.60
N ASP A 667 33.81 -10.87 11.84
CA ASP A 667 34.46 -9.56 11.83
C ASP A 667 34.93 -9.16 10.43
N SER A 668 34.95 -10.12 9.50
CA SER A 668 35.46 -9.94 8.13
C SER A 668 34.36 -9.96 7.08
N TYR A 669 33.26 -10.70 7.28
CA TYR A 669 32.23 -10.85 6.25
C TYR A 669 30.82 -10.71 6.79
N PHE A 670 29.88 -10.26 5.94
CA PHE A 670 28.45 -10.39 6.19
C PHE A 670 27.96 -11.82 5.91
N SER A 671 26.92 -12.27 6.62
CA SER A 671 26.34 -13.61 6.47
C SER A 671 24.85 -13.60 6.78
N ASN A 672 24.05 -14.21 5.90
CA ASN A 672 22.60 -14.37 6.08
C ASN A 672 22.27 -15.42 7.14
N ARG A 673 23.03 -16.53 7.18
CA ARG A 673 22.91 -17.62 8.14
C ARG A 673 23.11 -17.10 9.54
N ARG A 674 24.14 -16.26 9.74
CA ARG A 674 24.37 -15.61 11.03
C ARG A 674 23.25 -14.64 11.41
N ARG A 675 22.74 -13.87 10.46
CA ARG A 675 21.55 -13.01 10.66
C ARG A 675 20.34 -13.81 11.12
N ASN A 676 20.07 -14.96 10.50
CA ASN A 676 18.99 -15.87 10.92
C ASN A 676 19.21 -16.43 12.33
N HIS A 677 20.45 -16.81 12.69
CA HIS A 677 20.75 -17.26 14.05
C HIS A 677 20.58 -16.17 15.12
N ARG A 678 20.67 -14.89 14.73
CA ARG A 678 20.57 -13.73 15.63
C ARG A 678 19.21 -13.04 15.59
N ASN A 679 18.29 -13.49 14.73
CA ASN A 679 17.03 -12.80 14.46
C ASN A 679 17.22 -11.31 14.10
N GLU A 680 18.29 -10.99 13.37
CA GLU A 680 18.52 -9.64 12.86
C GLU A 680 17.59 -9.40 11.65
N PRO A 681 17.01 -8.19 11.50
CA PRO A 681 16.02 -7.92 10.44
C PRO A 681 16.63 -7.92 9.03
N ASP A 682 17.93 -7.68 8.91
CA ASP A 682 18.66 -7.65 7.63
C ASP A 682 20.16 -7.93 7.83
N TYR A 683 20.92 -8.00 6.73
CA TYR A 683 22.35 -8.23 6.67
C TYR A 683 22.98 -7.47 5.49
N GLY A 684 24.26 -7.11 5.59
CA GLY A 684 25.00 -6.47 4.49
C GLY A 684 25.35 -7.46 3.36
N ARG A 685 25.96 -6.93 2.29
CA ARG A 685 26.52 -7.72 1.18
C ARG A 685 28.01 -7.40 1.02
N ASN A 686 28.81 -8.46 0.94
CA ASN A 686 30.21 -8.46 0.51
C ASN A 686 30.26 -8.20 -1.01
N ALA A 687 31.39 -7.71 -1.53
CA ALA A 687 31.58 -7.47 -2.97
C ALA A 687 32.74 -8.32 -3.51
N SER A 688 32.46 -9.09 -4.56
CA SER A 688 33.47 -9.85 -5.30
C SER A 688 33.61 -9.24 -6.69
N VAL A 689 34.81 -8.76 -7.02
CA VAL A 689 35.02 -7.89 -8.17
C VAL A 689 36.11 -8.44 -9.06
N ILE A 690 35.90 -8.39 -10.38
CA ILE A 690 36.92 -8.68 -11.40
C ILE A 690 36.82 -7.72 -12.58
N MET A 691 37.96 -7.40 -13.19
CA MET A 691 38.06 -6.56 -14.39
C MET A 691 39.29 -6.91 -15.22
N LEU A 692 39.22 -6.57 -16.49
CA LEU A 692 40.39 -6.38 -17.35
C LEU A 692 41.04 -5.04 -17.01
N ALA A 693 42.35 -5.03 -16.73
CA ALA A 693 43.13 -3.83 -16.45
C ALA A 693 43.16 -2.88 -17.66
N LEU A 694 43.32 -1.58 -17.38
CA LEU A 694 43.43 -0.52 -18.39
C LEU A 694 44.78 -0.52 -19.11
#